data_AF-A0A8I1PPU3-F1
#
_entry.id   AF-A0A8I1PPU3-F1
#
_cell.length_a   1.000
_cell.length_b   1.000
_cell.length_c   1.000
_cell.angle_alpha   90.00
_cell.angle_beta   90.00
_cell.angle_gamma   90.00
#
_symmetry.space_group_name_H-M   'P 1'
#
loop_
_entity.id
_entity.type
_entity.pdbx_description
1 polymer ?
#
loop_
_entity_poly.entity_id
_entity_poly.type
_entity_poly.pdbx_seq_one_letter_code
_entity_poly.pdbx_strand_id
1 'polypeptide(L)'
;MASSHTWKFFRAGGFDQAQIDSGADLLALKALDQKLWVALSCPTRGIEFDNKTLDLIDHDKDAHVHANEILSAIAWAGGLLKNSDLMVEGSPSLALADIDDSSEEGHQVLASAQYILKYLGKPDATEISLADLADVEKLVAGLDFNGDGLISVRQITDVKLRSTAEDIVKYQGSVADVNGEPSISQELSDSFFAEIAAYCDWQGQGDGDPAIRFLDETTQSAAGAFHAVEDKINDYFTRCDLAAYDARAAVPLSRSVEDYQGIAAQTLSAVNTDIANFPLATVEPGKPLPLISGINPAWRKQVDALRELVITPLLGKKESLSASEWAMLRTKFAAFEAWQAAKPACKAEELGKERIREIFKSEHKKAIDSLLSQDKAVENEVKAIRLVEKLLRFKRDLFNLVNNFVSFRSFYTGRDKAIFQLGTLYLDGRSCDLCIRVDDIAKHAEFASTSGLYLAYCECVRNGGTEKMSIAAAFTAGDSDFLMVGRNGIFYDRKGHDWDATIVRIVDHPISIRQAFWSPYKKLARFINEQLQKLAASKAAATDEKLISAAVDVGTPAAPGTPPPPPKPPFDVGKFAGIFAAIGLALGAIGGVLASLVSGILGLKLWQIPLAIIGLMLLISGPAMVVAWFKLKKRNLGPLLDANGWAINARARINISFGTSLTKLGYLPEGSRRSLKDPYADKKSVWPYFVLIAGAIAALIVLSYLGIFTAPPATTP
;
A
#
# COMPACT_ATOMS: atom_id res chain seq x y z
N MET A 1 -7.37 36.49 -36.01
CA MET A 1 -8.17 35.64 -35.12
C MET A 1 -7.68 34.21 -35.31
N ALA A 2 -7.11 33.59 -34.27
CA ALA A 2 -6.71 32.18 -34.36
C ALA A 2 -7.96 31.35 -34.62
N SER A 3 -7.97 30.54 -35.67
CA SER A 3 -9.07 29.62 -35.97
C SER A 3 -9.27 28.69 -34.79
N SER A 4 -10.46 28.71 -34.19
CA SER A 4 -10.84 27.77 -33.13
C SER A 4 -10.70 26.34 -33.66
N HIS A 5 -9.95 25.50 -32.95
CA HIS A 5 -9.79 24.09 -33.30
C HIS A 5 -11.16 23.41 -33.42
N THR A 6 -11.39 22.66 -34.49
CA THR A 6 -12.68 22.02 -34.78
C THR A 6 -12.68 20.59 -34.28
N TRP A 7 -13.27 20.38 -33.11
CA TRP A 7 -13.37 19.06 -32.48
C TRP A 7 -14.32 18.12 -33.24
N LYS A 8 -13.87 16.88 -33.43
CA LYS A 8 -14.71 15.76 -33.89
C LYS A 8 -15.09 14.89 -32.70
N PHE A 9 -16.32 14.39 -32.71
CA PHE A 9 -16.81 13.47 -31.69
C PHE A 9 -17.38 12.22 -32.35
N PHE A 10 -17.17 11.07 -31.72
CA PHE A 10 -17.82 9.82 -32.09
C PHE A 10 -18.67 9.31 -30.94
N ARG A 11 -19.74 8.58 -31.27
CA ARG A 11 -20.66 8.05 -30.26
C ARG A 11 -20.44 6.57 -30.06
N ALA A 12 -19.98 6.19 -28.86
CA ALA A 12 -19.87 4.80 -28.43
C ALA A 12 -20.20 4.69 -26.94
N GLY A 13 -20.63 3.52 -26.47
CA GLY A 13 -21.01 3.35 -25.06
C GLY A 13 -22.21 4.21 -24.60
N GLY A 14 -22.94 4.84 -25.53
CA GLY A 14 -24.11 5.66 -25.23
C GLY A 14 -23.87 7.14 -24.96
N PHE A 15 -22.63 7.63 -25.12
CA PHE A 15 -22.24 9.04 -24.96
C PHE A 15 -21.25 9.47 -26.05
N ASP A 16 -21.03 10.78 -26.19
CA ASP A 16 -20.14 11.36 -27.20
C ASP A 16 -18.71 11.47 -26.65
N GLN A 17 -17.73 11.04 -27.44
CA GLN A 17 -16.32 10.94 -27.06
C GLN A 17 -15.49 11.74 -28.06
N ALA A 18 -14.53 12.53 -27.57
CA ALA A 18 -13.63 13.28 -28.43
C ALA A 18 -12.81 12.34 -29.30
N GLN A 19 -12.75 12.62 -30.60
CA GLN A 19 -11.94 11.88 -31.55
C GLN A 19 -10.58 12.56 -31.67
N ILE A 20 -9.53 11.86 -31.22
CA ILE A 20 -8.15 12.35 -31.19
C ILE A 20 -7.36 11.51 -32.20
N ASP A 21 -7.05 12.09 -33.35
CA ASP A 21 -6.41 11.42 -34.49
C ASP A 21 -5.12 12.11 -34.96
N SER A 22 -4.86 13.34 -34.52
CA SER A 22 -3.72 14.15 -34.95
C SER A 22 -2.99 14.81 -33.78
N GLY A 23 -1.75 15.22 -34.01
CA GLY A 23 -0.97 16.03 -33.08
C GLY A 23 -1.63 17.38 -32.80
N ALA A 24 -2.36 17.93 -33.78
CA ALA A 24 -3.17 19.14 -33.59
C ALA A 24 -4.31 18.92 -32.58
N ASP A 25 -4.96 17.75 -32.59
CA ASP A 25 -5.98 17.40 -31.59
C ASP A 25 -5.36 17.26 -30.19
N LEU A 26 -4.18 16.64 -30.08
CA LEU A 26 -3.44 16.53 -28.81
C LEU A 26 -3.13 17.91 -28.21
N LEU A 27 -2.55 18.81 -29.02
CA LEU A 27 -2.20 20.16 -28.57
C LEU A 27 -3.43 21.02 -28.24
N ALA A 28 -4.54 20.79 -28.92
CA ALA A 28 -5.80 21.48 -28.68
C ALA A 28 -6.51 20.99 -27.40
N LEU A 29 -6.14 19.83 -26.86
CA LEU A 29 -6.81 19.18 -25.74
C LEU A 29 -6.97 20.07 -24.50
N LYS A 30 -6.02 20.99 -24.27
CA LYS A 30 -6.10 22.00 -23.19
C LYS A 30 -7.33 22.93 -23.28
N ALA A 31 -7.92 23.07 -24.46
CA ALA A 31 -9.10 23.88 -24.70
C ALA A 31 -10.41 23.07 -24.67
N LEU A 32 -10.34 21.74 -24.57
CA LEU A 32 -11.52 20.88 -24.44
C LEU A 32 -11.98 20.87 -22.98
N ASP A 33 -13.27 21.09 -22.73
CA ASP A 33 -13.84 21.00 -21.37
C ASP A 33 -13.59 19.59 -20.80
N GLN A 34 -12.91 19.51 -19.65
CA GLN A 34 -12.58 18.26 -18.99
C GLN A 34 -13.82 17.42 -18.62
N LYS A 35 -15.02 18.03 -18.53
CA LYS A 35 -16.28 17.29 -18.36
C LYS A 35 -16.60 16.36 -19.52
N LEU A 36 -15.97 16.56 -20.68
CA LEU A 36 -16.12 15.71 -21.86
C LEU A 36 -15.12 14.54 -21.87
N TRP A 37 -14.23 14.45 -20.88
CA TRP A 37 -13.24 13.38 -20.76
C TRP A 37 -13.85 12.20 -20.00
N VAL A 38 -13.44 10.99 -20.39
CA VAL A 38 -13.90 9.76 -19.74
C VAL A 38 -13.28 9.59 -18.36
N ALA A 39 -11.97 9.75 -18.23
CA ALA A 39 -11.25 9.77 -16.96
C ALA A 39 -10.60 11.13 -16.72
N LEU A 40 -10.44 11.49 -15.45
CA LEU A 40 -9.70 12.68 -14.98
C LEU A 40 -8.44 12.31 -14.20
N SER A 41 -8.33 11.06 -13.78
CA SER A 41 -7.14 10.48 -13.14
C SER A 41 -7.10 8.97 -13.39
N CYS A 42 -5.89 8.41 -13.49
CA CYS A 42 -5.64 6.97 -13.56
C CYS A 42 -4.40 6.59 -12.72
N PRO A 43 -4.35 5.38 -12.14
CA PRO A 43 -3.20 4.93 -11.35
C PRO A 43 -1.98 4.70 -12.23
N THR A 44 -0.78 4.91 -11.68
CA THR A 44 0.51 4.63 -12.35
C THR A 44 0.84 3.14 -12.42
N ARG A 45 0.09 2.29 -11.70
CA ARG A 45 0.31 0.84 -11.56
C ARG A 45 -0.98 0.05 -11.76
N GLY A 46 -0.83 -1.25 -12.05
CA GLY A 46 -1.96 -2.16 -12.22
C GLY A 46 -2.69 -2.04 -13.56
N ILE A 47 -2.10 -1.32 -14.50
CA ILE A 47 -2.58 -1.16 -15.88
C ILE A 47 -1.51 -1.64 -16.88
N GLU A 48 -1.94 -2.06 -18.06
CA GLU A 48 -1.09 -2.52 -19.15
C GLU A 48 -0.55 -1.32 -19.94
N PHE A 49 0.44 -0.66 -19.35
CA PHE A 49 1.13 0.48 -19.93
C PHE A 49 2.59 0.54 -19.45
N ASP A 50 3.42 1.36 -20.08
CA ASP A 50 4.80 1.55 -19.68
C ASP A 50 4.90 2.35 -18.37
N ASN A 51 5.28 1.67 -17.28
CA ASN A 51 5.35 2.26 -15.94
C ASN A 51 6.31 3.46 -15.86
N LYS A 52 7.48 3.38 -16.50
CA LYS A 52 8.47 4.47 -16.52
C LYS A 52 7.86 5.74 -17.13
N THR A 53 7.02 5.60 -18.15
CA THR A 53 6.34 6.74 -18.77
C THR A 53 5.31 7.36 -17.85
N LEU A 54 4.54 6.54 -17.12
CA LEU A 54 3.59 7.06 -16.13
C LEU A 54 4.31 7.78 -15.00
N ASP A 55 5.44 7.25 -14.52
CA ASP A 55 6.28 7.89 -13.49
C ASP A 55 6.90 9.22 -13.96
N LEU A 56 7.14 9.38 -15.26
CA LEU A 56 7.60 10.64 -15.85
C LEU A 56 6.49 11.68 -16.01
N ILE A 57 5.23 11.24 -16.05
CA ILE A 57 4.06 12.12 -16.12
C ILE A 57 3.62 12.53 -14.71
N ASP A 58 3.60 11.58 -13.77
CA ASP A 58 3.32 11.77 -12.33
C ASP A 58 4.47 12.58 -11.68
N HIS A 59 4.35 13.91 -11.73
CA HIS A 59 5.42 14.80 -11.28
C HIS A 59 5.38 15.04 -9.76
N ASP A 60 4.23 14.86 -9.12
CA ASP A 60 4.05 15.04 -7.68
C ASP A 60 4.22 13.74 -6.87
N LYS A 61 4.40 12.61 -7.57
CA LYS A 61 4.67 11.27 -7.03
C LYS A 61 3.53 10.75 -6.16
N ASP A 62 2.29 11.10 -6.48
CA ASP A 62 1.09 10.63 -5.78
C ASP A 62 0.58 9.25 -6.27
N ALA A 63 1.33 8.62 -7.18
CA ALA A 63 1.05 7.35 -7.83
C ALA A 63 -0.20 7.38 -8.74
N HIS A 64 -0.65 8.57 -9.13
CA HIS A 64 -1.71 8.79 -10.10
C HIS A 64 -1.23 9.74 -11.18
N VAL A 65 -1.86 9.63 -12.36
CA VAL A 65 -1.67 10.55 -13.47
C VAL A 65 -2.96 11.33 -13.64
N HIS A 66 -2.90 12.63 -13.40
CA HIS A 66 -4.03 13.55 -13.50
C HIS A 66 -4.10 14.22 -14.88
N ALA A 67 -5.29 14.71 -15.23
CA ALA A 67 -5.53 15.40 -16.50
C ALA A 67 -4.52 16.55 -16.76
N ASN A 68 -4.16 17.32 -15.74
CA ASN A 68 -3.22 18.44 -15.89
C ASN A 68 -1.78 18.00 -16.19
N GLU A 69 -1.37 16.84 -15.67
CA GLU A 69 -0.05 16.27 -15.92
C GLU A 69 0.04 15.75 -17.35
N ILE A 70 -1.01 15.10 -17.85
CA ILE A 70 -1.13 14.72 -19.25
C ILE A 70 -1.04 15.96 -20.16
N LEU A 71 -1.78 17.03 -19.84
CA LEU A 71 -1.72 18.28 -20.60
C LEU A 71 -0.33 18.90 -20.58
N SER A 72 0.36 18.86 -19.44
CA SER A 72 1.73 19.36 -19.29
C SER A 72 2.72 18.53 -20.09
N ALA A 73 2.57 17.20 -20.08
CA ALA A 73 3.40 16.28 -20.87
C ALA A 73 3.20 16.50 -22.38
N ILE A 74 1.96 16.68 -22.84
CA ILE A 74 1.64 17.00 -24.24
C ILE A 74 2.23 18.35 -24.64
N ALA A 75 2.07 19.38 -23.81
CA ALA A 75 2.60 20.70 -24.10
C ALA A 75 4.14 20.70 -24.16
N TRP A 76 4.79 19.99 -23.25
CA TRP A 76 6.23 19.84 -23.22
C TRP A 76 6.75 19.08 -24.45
N ALA A 77 6.21 17.88 -24.73
CA ALA A 77 6.65 17.10 -25.90
C ALA A 77 6.35 17.84 -27.22
N GLY A 78 5.18 18.46 -27.32
CA GLY A 78 4.78 19.20 -28.52
C GLY A 78 5.55 20.52 -28.74
N GLY A 79 6.16 21.08 -27.70
CA GLY A 79 7.07 22.23 -27.81
C GLY A 79 8.51 21.87 -28.21
N LEU A 80 8.86 20.58 -28.16
CA LEU A 80 10.18 20.05 -28.50
C LEU A 80 10.21 19.32 -29.85
N LEU A 81 9.07 19.22 -30.53
CA LEU A 81 8.92 18.53 -31.81
C LEU A 81 8.47 19.52 -32.88
N LYS A 82 9.17 19.55 -34.02
CA LYS A 82 8.78 20.38 -35.17
C LYS A 82 7.43 19.97 -35.77
N ASN A 83 7.08 18.70 -35.62
CA ASN A 83 5.80 18.16 -36.05
C ASN A 83 5.15 17.36 -34.91
N SER A 84 3.99 17.81 -34.44
CA SER A 84 3.26 17.13 -33.36
C SER A 84 2.62 15.81 -33.78
N ASP A 85 2.43 15.55 -35.09
CA ASP A 85 1.93 14.27 -35.59
C ASP A 85 2.91 13.11 -35.34
N LEU A 86 4.19 13.41 -35.06
CA LEU A 86 5.16 12.40 -34.63
C LEU A 86 4.73 11.69 -33.35
N MET A 87 3.98 12.35 -32.46
CA MET A 87 3.42 11.71 -31.26
C MET A 87 2.31 10.70 -31.59
N VAL A 88 1.63 10.87 -32.72
CA VAL A 88 0.56 9.97 -33.18
C VAL A 88 1.14 8.71 -33.82
N GLU A 89 2.27 8.84 -34.53
CA GLU A 89 2.98 7.70 -35.10
C GLU A 89 3.44 6.70 -34.04
N GLY A 90 3.75 7.17 -32.82
CA GLY A 90 4.09 6.31 -31.69
C GLY A 90 5.38 5.49 -31.88
N SER A 91 6.27 5.90 -32.80
CA SER A 91 7.53 5.17 -33.04
C SER A 91 8.52 5.38 -31.87
N PRO A 92 9.29 4.35 -31.47
CA PRO A 92 10.31 4.44 -30.41
C PRO A 92 11.61 5.16 -30.84
N SER A 93 11.70 5.63 -32.09
CA SER A 93 12.84 6.42 -32.60
C SER A 93 12.42 7.84 -33.00
N LEU A 94 13.36 8.78 -32.98
CA LEU A 94 13.16 10.17 -33.37
C LEU A 94 14.35 10.65 -34.20
N ALA A 95 14.08 11.27 -35.36
CA ALA A 95 15.13 11.90 -36.14
C ALA A 95 15.59 13.19 -35.44
N LEU A 96 16.91 13.43 -35.42
CA LEU A 96 17.47 14.64 -34.80
C LEU A 96 16.96 15.91 -35.47
N ALA A 97 16.67 15.83 -36.77
CA ALA A 97 16.13 16.95 -37.54
C ALA A 97 14.72 17.35 -37.11
N ASP A 98 13.96 16.45 -36.48
CA ASP A 98 12.58 16.66 -36.05
C ASP A 98 12.46 17.30 -34.66
N ILE A 99 13.57 17.38 -33.92
CA ILE A 99 13.64 18.10 -32.64
C ILE A 99 13.60 19.60 -32.94
N ASP A 100 12.69 20.31 -32.27
CA ASP A 100 12.59 21.76 -32.33
C ASP A 100 13.64 22.39 -31.41
N ASP A 101 14.66 22.98 -32.01
CA ASP A 101 15.75 23.70 -31.35
C ASP A 101 15.49 25.21 -31.23
N SER A 102 14.25 25.69 -31.41
CA SER A 102 13.97 27.13 -31.25
C SER A 102 13.99 27.61 -29.79
N SER A 103 13.84 26.69 -28.83
CA SER A 103 13.88 26.97 -27.39
C SER A 103 15.20 26.54 -26.76
N GLU A 104 15.54 27.09 -25.59
CA GLU A 104 16.73 26.67 -24.82
C GLU A 104 16.66 25.18 -24.46
N GLU A 105 15.49 24.73 -24.03
CA GLU A 105 15.21 23.33 -23.70
C GLU A 105 15.34 22.44 -24.95
N GLY A 106 14.87 22.91 -26.10
CA GLY A 106 15.03 22.25 -27.40
C GLY A 106 16.49 22.06 -27.81
N HIS A 107 17.30 23.12 -27.72
CA HIS A 107 18.75 23.05 -27.93
C HIS A 107 19.41 22.04 -27.00
N GLN A 108 19.02 22.04 -25.71
CA GLN A 108 19.57 21.12 -24.73
C GLN A 108 19.23 19.66 -25.07
N VAL A 109 17.99 19.37 -25.47
CA VAL A 109 17.58 18.01 -25.86
C VAL A 109 18.30 17.54 -27.12
N LEU A 110 18.44 18.40 -28.13
CA LEU A 110 19.18 18.08 -29.35
C LEU A 110 20.67 17.81 -29.05
N ALA A 111 21.31 18.68 -28.26
CA ALA A 111 22.69 18.50 -27.83
C ALA A 111 22.86 17.20 -27.01
N SER A 112 21.91 16.89 -26.14
CA SER A 112 21.88 15.65 -25.35
C SER A 112 21.77 14.41 -26.24
N ALA A 113 20.91 14.45 -27.27
CA ALA A 113 20.76 13.35 -28.22
C ALA A 113 22.05 13.11 -29.03
N GLN A 114 22.67 14.19 -29.53
CA GLN A 114 23.97 14.12 -30.22
C GLN A 114 25.09 13.60 -29.31
N TYR A 115 25.10 14.04 -28.04
CA TYR A 115 26.04 13.57 -27.04
C TYR A 115 25.93 12.06 -26.81
N ILE A 116 24.71 11.56 -26.62
CA ILE A 116 24.42 10.13 -26.45
C ILE A 116 24.88 9.32 -27.66
N LEU A 117 24.57 9.77 -28.88
CA LEU A 117 24.97 9.08 -30.10
C LEU A 117 26.50 9.04 -30.27
N LYS A 118 27.18 10.14 -29.97
CA LYS A 118 28.64 10.19 -29.96
C LYS A 118 29.23 9.22 -28.93
N TYR A 119 28.65 9.17 -27.73
CA TYR A 119 29.06 8.27 -26.65
C TYR A 119 28.89 6.79 -27.03
N LEU A 120 27.81 6.45 -27.74
CA LEU A 120 27.56 5.12 -28.29
C LEU A 120 28.43 4.78 -29.53
N GLY A 121 29.35 5.65 -29.94
CA GLY A 121 30.20 5.44 -31.11
C GLY A 121 29.46 5.58 -32.45
N LYS A 122 28.31 6.29 -32.47
CA LYS A 122 27.47 6.54 -33.65
C LYS A 122 27.35 8.05 -33.97
N PRO A 123 28.46 8.80 -34.14
CA PRO A 123 28.40 10.25 -34.30
C PRO A 123 27.66 10.73 -35.57
N ASP A 124 27.61 9.90 -36.62
CA ASP A 124 26.96 10.22 -37.90
C ASP A 124 25.49 9.76 -37.96
N ALA A 125 24.94 9.21 -36.86
CA ALA A 125 23.55 8.80 -36.81
C ALA A 125 22.62 10.00 -36.87
N THR A 126 21.57 9.88 -37.68
CA THR A 126 20.55 10.94 -37.88
C THR A 126 19.28 10.72 -37.05
N GLU A 127 19.19 9.59 -36.36
CA GLU A 127 18.08 9.22 -35.48
C GLU A 127 18.60 8.67 -34.15
N ILE A 128 17.78 8.82 -33.10
CA ILE A 128 18.00 8.26 -31.77
C ILE A 128 16.78 7.44 -31.35
N SER A 129 17.00 6.32 -30.66
CA SER A 129 15.91 5.42 -30.26
C SER A 129 15.92 5.08 -28.77
N LEU A 130 14.79 4.59 -28.26
CA LEU A 130 14.72 4.04 -26.89
C LEU A 130 15.67 2.84 -26.68
N ALA A 131 16.03 2.12 -27.75
CA ALA A 131 17.00 1.03 -27.67
C ALA A 131 18.41 1.57 -27.42
N ASP A 132 18.79 2.67 -28.08
CA ASP A 132 20.07 3.35 -27.85
C ASP A 132 20.20 3.78 -26.38
N LEU A 133 19.12 4.31 -25.79
CA LEU A 133 19.10 4.69 -24.38
C LEU A 133 19.22 3.50 -23.43
N ALA A 134 18.60 2.36 -23.75
CA ALA A 134 18.74 1.14 -22.94
C ALA A 134 20.19 0.63 -22.93
N ASP A 135 20.94 0.83 -24.00
CA ASP A 135 22.36 0.47 -24.07
C ASP A 135 23.24 1.45 -23.27
N VAL A 136 22.89 2.74 -23.24
CA VAL A 136 23.55 3.70 -22.33
C VAL A 136 23.20 3.43 -20.88
N GLU A 137 21.93 3.13 -20.55
CA GLU A 137 21.53 2.77 -19.18
C GLU A 137 22.30 1.56 -18.68
N LYS A 138 22.58 0.54 -19.50
CA LYS A 138 23.42 -0.61 -19.09
C LYS A 138 24.87 -0.21 -18.84
N LEU A 139 25.39 0.75 -19.61
CA LEU A 139 26.76 1.23 -19.47
C LEU A 139 26.90 2.13 -18.22
N VAL A 140 25.91 2.99 -17.98
CA VAL A 140 25.81 3.84 -16.78
C VAL A 140 25.47 3.02 -15.55
N ALA A 141 24.61 2.01 -15.60
CA ALA A 141 24.33 1.11 -14.48
C ALA A 141 25.53 0.20 -14.12
N GLY A 142 26.53 0.09 -15.00
CA GLY A 142 27.83 -0.48 -14.65
C GLY A 142 28.69 0.46 -13.79
N LEU A 143 28.32 1.74 -13.69
CA LEU A 143 28.84 2.72 -12.76
C LEU A 143 27.80 2.84 -11.63
N ASP A 144 28.18 2.66 -10.37
CA ASP A 144 27.23 2.77 -9.25
C ASP A 144 26.74 4.23 -9.00
N PHE A 145 26.87 5.11 -9.99
CA PHE A 145 26.70 6.56 -9.91
C PHE A 145 25.49 7.03 -10.72
N ASN A 146 24.68 7.91 -10.13
CA ASN A 146 23.43 8.41 -10.71
C ASN A 146 23.50 9.92 -11.04
N GLY A 147 24.64 10.56 -10.80
CA GLY A 147 24.93 11.94 -11.16
C GLY A 147 24.17 12.98 -10.35
N ASP A 148 23.71 12.67 -9.14
CA ASP A 148 23.01 13.62 -8.27
C ASP A 148 23.94 14.32 -7.26
N GLY A 149 25.21 13.96 -7.25
CA GLY A 149 26.22 14.48 -6.34
C GLY A 149 26.09 13.93 -4.92
N LEU A 150 25.37 12.83 -4.73
CA LEU A 150 25.13 12.19 -3.44
C LEU A 150 25.64 10.75 -3.46
N ILE A 151 26.14 10.28 -2.31
CA ILE A 151 26.58 8.90 -2.15
C ILE A 151 25.74 8.22 -1.09
N SER A 152 25.09 7.12 -1.49
CA SER A 152 24.41 6.22 -0.57
C SER A 152 25.40 5.38 0.19
N VAL A 153 25.14 5.18 1.48
CA VAL A 153 25.91 4.29 2.35
C VAL A 153 26.01 2.87 1.76
N ARG A 154 24.98 2.42 1.03
CA ARG A 154 24.95 1.08 0.42
C ARG A 154 25.95 0.92 -0.72
N GLN A 155 26.31 1.99 -1.43
CA GLN A 155 27.26 1.98 -2.55
C GLN A 155 28.71 1.80 -2.06
N ILE A 156 29.00 2.12 -0.80
CA ILE A 156 30.34 2.01 -0.24
C ILE A 156 30.62 0.55 0.11
N THR A 157 31.52 -0.12 -0.61
CA THR A 157 31.86 -1.54 -0.39
C THR A 157 32.81 -1.75 0.79
N ASP A 158 33.73 -0.82 1.03
CA ASP A 158 34.64 -0.83 2.17
C ASP A 158 33.88 -0.67 3.49
N VAL A 159 33.99 -1.66 4.37
CA VAL A 159 33.27 -1.71 5.65
C VAL A 159 33.65 -0.56 6.59
N LYS A 160 34.93 -0.15 6.61
CA LYS A 160 35.39 0.94 7.48
C LYS A 160 34.92 2.29 6.96
N LEU A 161 35.00 2.50 5.65
CA LEU A 161 34.50 3.72 5.01
C LEU A 161 32.99 3.84 5.15
N ARG A 162 32.26 2.72 4.97
CA ARG A 162 30.81 2.66 5.17
C ARG A 162 30.43 3.02 6.60
N SER A 163 31.15 2.51 7.59
CA SER A 163 30.90 2.85 8.98
C SER A 163 31.10 4.36 9.26
N THR A 164 32.08 5.00 8.62
CA THR A 164 32.23 6.48 8.71
C THR A 164 31.10 7.22 7.98
N ALA A 165 30.62 6.69 6.85
CA ALA A 165 29.45 7.23 6.17
C ALA A 165 28.17 7.13 7.03
N GLU A 166 27.96 6.00 7.73
CA GLU A 166 26.88 5.83 8.70
C GLU A 166 26.99 6.82 9.87
N ASP A 167 28.21 7.07 10.36
CA ASP A 167 28.48 8.09 11.37
C ASP A 167 28.08 9.50 10.86
N ILE A 168 28.44 9.86 9.63
CA ILE A 168 28.02 11.14 9.01
C ILE A 168 26.49 11.24 8.97
N VAL A 169 25.82 10.21 8.47
CA VAL A 169 24.35 10.18 8.37
C VAL A 169 23.68 10.33 9.73
N LYS A 170 24.23 9.66 10.75
CA LYS A 170 23.67 9.68 12.11
C LYS A 170 23.82 11.04 12.78
N TYR A 171 24.99 11.68 12.65
CA TYR A 171 25.31 12.90 13.41
C TYR A 171 25.03 14.20 12.64
N GLN A 172 25.17 14.20 11.30
CA GLN A 172 24.87 15.37 10.47
C GLN A 172 23.50 15.29 9.76
N GLY A 173 22.90 14.11 9.66
CA GLY A 173 21.68 13.88 8.91
C GLY A 173 21.97 13.37 7.49
N SER A 174 20.93 13.29 6.65
CA SER A 174 21.03 12.79 5.28
C SER A 174 20.16 13.58 4.32
N VAL A 175 20.49 13.50 3.04
CA VAL A 175 19.68 14.00 1.92
C VAL A 175 19.17 12.78 1.16
N ALA A 176 17.90 12.79 0.76
CA ALA A 176 17.36 11.73 -0.08
C ALA A 176 17.92 11.85 -1.50
N ASP A 177 18.48 10.74 -2.02
CA ASP A 177 18.94 10.65 -3.40
C ASP A 177 17.76 10.59 -4.40
N VAL A 178 18.06 10.51 -5.70
CA VAL A 178 17.03 10.34 -6.74
C VAL A 178 16.14 9.09 -6.51
N ASN A 179 16.65 8.08 -5.83
CA ASN A 179 15.94 6.84 -5.50
C ASN A 179 15.19 6.91 -4.14
N GLY A 180 15.30 8.02 -3.40
CA GLY A 180 14.73 8.19 -2.07
C GLY A 180 15.55 7.57 -0.92
N GLU A 181 16.76 7.10 -1.19
CA GLU A 181 17.66 6.50 -0.20
C GLU A 181 18.45 7.60 0.56
N PRO A 182 18.63 7.44 1.90
CA PRO A 182 19.45 8.35 2.69
C PRO A 182 20.90 8.38 2.23
N SER A 183 21.37 9.55 1.82
CA SER A 183 22.67 9.74 1.19
C SER A 183 23.42 10.95 1.74
N ILE A 184 24.72 10.97 1.49
CA ILE A 184 25.66 11.99 1.99
C ILE A 184 25.96 12.97 0.86
N SER A 185 25.90 14.28 1.16
CA SER A 185 26.36 15.34 0.25
C SER A 185 27.75 15.83 0.63
N GLN A 186 28.38 16.59 -0.26
CA GLN A 186 29.68 17.24 -0.01
C GLN A 186 29.62 18.14 1.24
N GLU A 187 28.54 18.89 1.41
CA GLU A 187 28.35 19.80 2.54
C GLU A 187 28.27 19.05 3.87
N LEU A 188 27.53 17.92 3.91
CA LEU A 188 27.43 17.07 5.09
C LEU A 188 28.77 16.42 5.45
N SER A 189 29.49 15.91 4.45
CA SER A 189 30.84 15.37 4.61
C SER A 189 31.79 16.44 5.18
N ASP A 190 31.85 17.61 4.54
CA ASP A 190 32.76 18.68 4.95
C ASP A 190 32.45 19.20 6.36
N SER A 191 31.17 19.37 6.72
CA SER A 191 30.77 19.76 8.06
C SER A 191 31.20 18.73 9.12
N PHE A 192 31.00 17.43 8.84
CA PHE A 192 31.40 16.36 9.75
C PHE A 192 32.92 16.34 9.99
N PHE A 193 33.71 16.38 8.92
CA PHE A 193 35.16 16.35 9.06
C PHE A 193 35.72 17.64 9.66
N ALA A 194 35.08 18.79 9.44
CA ALA A 194 35.43 20.04 10.11
C ALA A 194 35.19 19.97 11.63
N GLU A 195 34.07 19.38 12.08
CA GLU A 195 33.80 19.14 13.50
C GLU A 195 34.84 18.20 14.13
N ILE A 196 35.18 17.11 13.45
CA ILE A 196 36.21 16.16 13.90
C ILE A 196 37.57 16.85 14.03
N ALA A 197 37.97 17.63 13.02
CA ALA A 197 39.23 18.36 13.03
C ALA A 197 39.29 19.38 14.18
N ALA A 198 38.24 20.19 14.34
CA ALA A 198 38.17 21.17 15.43
C ALA A 198 38.25 20.50 16.82
N TYR A 199 37.60 19.35 17.00
CA TYR A 199 37.66 18.60 18.25
C TYR A 199 39.05 18.00 18.49
N CYS A 200 39.69 17.43 17.45
CA CYS A 200 41.05 16.91 17.55
C CYS A 200 42.08 18.01 17.83
N ASP A 201 41.94 19.18 17.22
CA ASP A 201 42.81 20.34 17.45
C ASP A 201 42.65 20.86 18.89
N TRP A 202 41.41 20.98 19.39
CA TRP A 202 41.14 21.32 20.78
C TRP A 202 41.78 20.31 21.75
N GLN A 203 41.66 19.01 21.48
CA GLN A 203 42.33 17.99 22.29
C GLN A 203 43.86 18.11 22.24
N GLY A 204 44.43 18.35 21.05
CA GLY A 204 45.87 18.51 20.86
C GLY A 204 46.44 19.70 21.62
N GLN A 205 45.72 20.82 21.69
CA GLN A 205 46.09 21.97 22.51
C GLN A 205 46.17 21.61 24.00
N GLY A 206 45.21 20.84 24.49
CA GLY A 206 45.21 20.39 25.88
C GLY A 206 46.33 19.42 26.21
N ASP A 207 46.55 18.41 25.36
CA ASP A 207 47.58 17.39 25.57
C ASP A 207 49.01 17.95 25.37
N GLY A 208 49.18 19.05 24.61
CA GLY A 208 50.47 19.66 24.30
C GLY A 208 50.94 20.77 25.26
N ASP A 209 50.06 21.29 26.13
CA ASP A 209 50.39 22.36 27.07
C ASP A 209 50.50 21.85 28.53
N PRO A 210 51.71 21.81 29.12
CA PRO A 210 51.91 21.42 30.51
C PRO A 210 51.19 22.33 31.53
N ALA A 211 50.83 23.56 31.16
CA ALA A 211 50.03 24.45 32.00
C ALA A 211 48.55 24.03 32.05
N ILE A 212 48.04 23.40 30.98
CA ILE A 212 46.67 22.87 30.91
C ILE A 212 46.59 21.49 31.57
N ARG A 213 47.59 20.61 31.35
CA ARG A 213 47.65 19.24 31.88
C ARG A 213 48.71 19.08 32.97
N PHE A 214 48.68 19.97 33.96
CA PHE A 214 49.73 20.04 35.00
C PHE A 214 49.76 18.84 35.98
N LEU A 215 48.74 17.97 35.97
CA LEU A 215 48.72 16.67 36.66
C LEU A 215 48.44 15.51 35.68
N ASP A 216 48.85 15.68 34.42
CA ASP A 216 48.65 14.72 33.33
C ASP A 216 47.17 14.31 33.20
N GLU A 217 46.90 13.00 33.14
CA GLU A 217 45.56 12.42 33.02
C GLU A 217 44.65 12.75 34.22
N THR A 218 45.22 13.01 35.40
CA THR A 218 44.45 13.29 36.62
C THR A 218 43.96 14.74 36.71
N THR A 219 44.45 15.64 35.84
CA THR A 219 44.08 17.06 35.82
C THR A 219 42.57 17.28 35.69
N GLN A 220 41.87 16.45 34.89
CA GLN A 220 40.42 16.52 34.72
C GLN A 220 39.68 16.21 36.04
N SER A 221 40.09 15.14 36.73
CA SER A 221 39.49 14.72 38.00
C SER A 221 39.81 15.72 39.11
N ALA A 222 41.03 16.26 39.11
CA ALA A 222 41.46 17.33 40.00
C ALA A 222 40.62 18.61 39.81
N ALA A 223 40.36 19.02 38.57
CA ALA A 223 39.51 20.16 38.26
C ALA A 223 38.06 19.92 38.71
N GLY A 224 37.52 18.71 38.51
CA GLY A 224 36.21 18.34 39.03
C GLY A 224 36.11 18.45 40.56
N ALA A 225 37.13 17.97 41.28
CA ALA A 225 37.19 18.09 42.74
C ALA A 225 37.37 19.53 43.21
N PHE A 226 38.11 20.35 42.45
CA PHE A 226 38.31 21.77 42.70
C PHE A 226 37.01 22.57 42.54
N HIS A 227 36.35 22.47 41.39
CA HIS A 227 35.09 23.17 41.13
C HIS A 227 33.97 22.75 42.08
N ALA A 228 33.95 21.49 42.51
CA ALA A 228 32.93 20.99 43.44
C ALA A 228 32.90 21.75 44.78
N VAL A 229 34.02 22.37 45.20
CA VAL A 229 34.12 23.09 46.48
C VAL A 229 34.48 24.57 46.31
N GLU A 230 34.70 25.04 45.08
CA GLU A 230 35.26 26.35 44.79
C GLU A 230 34.44 27.49 45.42
N ASP A 231 33.15 27.54 45.12
CA ASP A 231 32.23 28.55 45.65
C ASP A 231 32.19 28.55 47.17
N LYS A 232 32.22 27.35 47.76
CA LYS A 232 32.09 27.19 49.20
C LYS A 232 33.35 27.60 49.95
N ILE A 233 34.53 27.33 49.38
CA ILE A 233 35.82 27.78 49.92
C ILE A 233 35.96 29.30 49.75
N ASN A 234 35.53 29.86 48.61
CA ASN A 234 35.47 31.31 48.39
C ASN A 234 34.54 31.99 49.42
N ASP A 235 33.35 31.45 49.67
CA ASP A 235 32.42 31.92 50.71
C ASP A 235 33.08 31.87 52.10
N TYR A 236 33.77 30.76 52.45
CA TYR A 236 34.45 30.64 53.73
C TYR A 236 35.51 31.73 53.95
N PHE A 237 36.42 31.93 53.00
CA PHE A 237 37.46 32.97 53.13
C PHE A 237 36.86 34.37 53.15
N THR A 238 35.82 34.64 52.34
CA THR A 238 35.11 35.93 52.35
C THR A 238 34.49 36.21 53.72
N ARG A 239 33.91 35.19 54.38
CA ARG A 239 33.38 35.32 55.74
C ARG A 239 34.47 35.59 56.77
N CYS A 240 35.62 34.92 56.64
CA CYS A 240 36.79 35.14 57.51
C CYS A 240 37.37 36.55 57.37
N ASP A 241 37.40 37.09 56.14
CA ASP A 241 37.84 38.45 55.87
C ASP A 241 36.85 39.49 56.42
N LEU A 242 35.54 39.25 56.26
CA LEU A 242 34.50 40.12 56.82
C LEU A 242 34.54 40.12 58.36
N ALA A 243 34.81 38.97 58.98
CA ALA A 243 35.03 38.85 60.42
C ALA A 243 36.30 39.58 60.89
N ALA A 244 37.35 39.64 60.06
CA ALA A 244 38.56 40.42 60.34
C ALA A 244 38.35 41.93 60.16
N TYR A 245 37.49 42.33 59.22
CA TYR A 245 37.12 43.72 58.99
C TYR A 245 36.28 44.30 60.14
N ASP A 246 35.26 43.56 60.60
CA ASP A 246 34.45 43.92 61.76
C ASP A 246 34.22 42.69 62.65
N ALA A 247 34.77 42.72 63.87
CA ALA A 247 34.67 41.61 64.81
C ALA A 247 33.21 41.22 65.16
N ARG A 248 32.25 42.15 65.00
CA ARG A 248 30.82 41.88 65.20
C ARG A 248 30.24 40.92 64.16
N ALA A 249 30.88 40.77 63.00
CA ALA A 249 30.44 39.88 61.93
C ALA A 249 30.80 38.40 62.18
N ALA A 250 31.78 38.09 63.03
CA ALA A 250 32.28 36.72 63.23
C ALA A 250 31.19 35.74 63.74
N VAL A 251 30.38 36.18 64.71
CA VAL A 251 29.34 35.34 65.33
C VAL A 251 28.17 35.08 64.36
N PRO A 252 27.53 36.09 63.72
CA PRO A 252 26.49 35.85 62.73
C PRO A 252 26.94 35.00 61.52
N LEU A 253 28.21 35.09 61.11
CA LEU A 253 28.73 34.37 59.94
C LEU A 253 29.11 32.92 60.21
N SER A 254 29.38 32.53 61.47
CA SER A 254 29.69 31.15 61.91
C SER A 254 28.45 30.29 62.18
N ARG A 255 27.25 30.90 62.25
CA ARG A 255 25.94 30.38 62.72
C ARG A 255 25.65 30.68 64.19
N SER A 256 24.41 31.10 64.46
CA SER A 256 23.92 31.38 65.80
C SER A 256 23.38 30.11 66.47
N VAL A 257 23.07 30.19 67.77
CA VAL A 257 22.48 29.07 68.51
C VAL A 257 21.10 28.71 67.96
N GLU A 258 20.35 29.70 67.48
CA GLU A 258 19.01 29.56 66.90
C GLU A 258 19.05 28.74 65.58
N ASP A 259 20.07 28.95 64.75
CA ASP A 259 20.28 28.18 63.51
C ASP A 259 20.49 26.68 63.83
N TYR A 260 21.22 26.36 64.90
CA TYR A 260 21.40 24.97 65.35
C TYR A 260 20.14 24.38 65.97
N GLN A 261 19.38 25.17 66.73
CA GLN A 261 18.09 24.75 67.28
C GLN A 261 17.10 24.40 66.16
N GLY A 262 17.11 25.14 65.05
CA GLY A 262 16.24 24.92 63.89
C GLY A 262 16.43 23.55 63.21
N ILE A 263 17.64 22.99 63.26
CA ILE A 263 17.93 21.67 62.67
C ILE A 263 17.98 20.53 63.70
N ALA A 264 18.06 20.83 64.99
CA ALA A 264 18.25 19.84 66.05
C ALA A 264 17.11 18.80 66.15
N ALA A 265 15.89 19.16 65.76
CA ALA A 265 14.74 18.26 65.73
C ALA A 265 14.68 17.36 64.48
N GLN A 266 15.54 17.59 63.48
CA GLN A 266 15.59 16.83 62.24
C GLN A 266 16.48 15.59 62.35
N THR A 267 16.29 14.62 61.45
CA THR A 267 17.28 13.54 61.25
C THR A 267 18.48 14.08 60.47
N LEU A 268 19.60 14.26 61.16
CA LEU A 268 20.82 14.82 60.58
C LEU A 268 21.63 13.76 59.81
N SER A 269 22.09 14.10 58.61
CA SER A 269 22.98 13.27 57.81
C SER A 269 23.93 14.14 56.98
N ALA A 270 25.02 13.55 56.48
CA ALA A 270 25.99 14.24 55.62
C ALA A 270 25.43 14.65 54.23
N VAL A 271 24.15 14.38 53.94
CA VAL A 271 23.49 14.77 52.68
C VAL A 271 22.36 15.78 52.95
N ASN A 272 22.20 16.25 54.19
CA ASN A 272 21.17 17.23 54.55
C ASN A 272 21.54 18.62 53.98
N THR A 273 20.61 19.22 53.23
CA THR A 273 20.77 20.52 52.56
C THR A 273 20.93 21.68 53.55
N ASP A 274 20.25 21.64 54.69
CA ASP A 274 20.33 22.68 55.73
C ASP A 274 21.74 22.69 56.35
N ILE A 275 22.31 21.49 56.55
CA ILE A 275 23.70 21.35 57.01
C ILE A 275 24.68 21.83 55.93
N ALA A 276 24.45 21.52 54.66
CA ALA A 276 25.31 21.99 53.55
C ALA A 276 25.34 23.53 53.41
N ASN A 277 24.25 24.21 53.81
CA ASN A 277 24.16 25.66 53.82
C ASN A 277 24.97 26.33 54.94
N PHE A 278 25.47 25.57 55.92
CA PHE A 278 26.36 26.12 56.96
C PHE A 278 27.77 26.37 56.40
N PRO A 279 28.57 27.27 57.01
CA PRO A 279 29.96 27.48 56.62
C PRO A 279 30.78 26.18 56.61
N LEU A 280 31.88 26.13 55.85
CA LEU A 280 32.73 24.93 55.78
C LEU A 280 33.40 24.61 57.11
N ALA A 281 33.79 25.62 57.85
CA ALA A 281 34.38 25.52 59.17
C ALA A 281 33.98 26.77 59.98
N THR A 282 34.31 26.79 61.27
CA THR A 282 34.09 27.98 62.11
C THR A 282 34.78 29.20 61.51
N VAL A 283 34.04 30.31 61.41
CA VAL A 283 34.52 31.58 60.84
C VAL A 283 35.15 32.40 61.95
N GLU A 284 36.44 32.66 61.83
CA GLU A 284 37.21 33.56 62.69
C GLU A 284 38.10 34.46 61.83
N PRO A 285 38.53 35.63 62.35
CA PRO A 285 39.43 36.55 61.64
C PRO A 285 40.69 35.85 61.12
N GLY A 286 40.89 35.85 59.79
CA GLY A 286 42.11 35.34 59.16
C GLY A 286 42.37 33.83 59.33
N LYS A 287 41.37 33.04 59.71
CA LYS A 287 41.54 31.60 59.98
C LYS A 287 41.79 30.79 58.70
N PRO A 288 42.86 29.96 58.63
CA PRO A 288 43.03 28.99 57.55
C PRO A 288 41.92 27.92 57.57
N LEU A 289 41.49 27.47 56.40
CA LEU A 289 40.49 26.41 56.26
C LEU A 289 41.08 25.08 56.77
N PRO A 290 40.54 24.43 57.80
CA PRO A 290 41.00 23.11 58.20
C PRO A 290 40.63 22.07 57.11
N LEU A 291 41.48 21.06 56.91
CA LEU A 291 41.31 20.03 55.87
C LEU A 291 40.98 18.64 56.43
N ILE A 292 41.14 18.41 57.73
CA ILE A 292 41.01 17.07 58.35
C ILE A 292 39.87 17.04 59.38
N SER A 293 39.91 17.89 60.39
CA SER A 293 38.90 17.96 61.45
C SER A 293 38.21 19.33 61.46
N GLY A 294 37.02 19.42 62.06
CA GLY A 294 36.29 20.70 62.16
C GLY A 294 35.69 21.19 60.84
N ILE A 295 35.49 20.30 59.87
CA ILE A 295 34.77 20.61 58.62
C ILE A 295 33.31 20.19 58.76
N ASN A 296 32.44 21.00 58.18
CA ASN A 296 31.05 20.69 57.93
C ASN A 296 30.89 19.27 57.36
N PRO A 297 30.15 18.37 58.05
CA PRO A 297 29.96 16.99 57.63
C PRO A 297 29.41 16.84 56.21
N ALA A 298 28.59 17.80 55.74
CA ALA A 298 27.99 17.74 54.41
C ALA A 298 28.98 17.95 53.25
N TRP A 299 30.13 18.56 53.55
CA TRP A 299 31.19 18.87 52.57
C TRP A 299 32.44 18.00 52.75
N ARG A 300 32.44 17.13 53.77
CA ARG A 300 33.61 16.34 54.18
C ARG A 300 34.19 15.54 53.02
N LYS A 301 33.34 14.85 52.26
CA LYS A 301 33.72 14.01 51.11
C LYS A 301 34.38 14.85 49.99
N GLN A 302 33.81 16.00 49.68
CA GLN A 302 34.29 16.88 48.62
C GLN A 302 35.61 17.55 49.01
N VAL A 303 35.76 17.96 50.28
CA VAL A 303 37.04 18.50 50.78
C VAL A 303 38.11 17.40 50.87
N ASP A 304 37.76 16.17 51.20
CA ASP A 304 38.70 15.04 51.14
C ASP A 304 39.14 14.76 49.70
N ALA A 305 38.22 14.80 48.73
CA ALA A 305 38.55 14.70 47.30
C ALA A 305 39.46 15.84 46.83
N LEU A 306 39.19 17.08 47.22
CA LEU A 306 40.10 18.22 46.97
C LEU A 306 41.48 17.96 47.59
N ARG A 307 41.52 17.47 48.83
CA ARG A 307 42.77 17.20 49.54
C ARG A 307 43.60 16.14 48.83
N GLU A 308 42.98 15.06 48.38
CA GLU A 308 43.66 13.93 47.75
C GLU A 308 44.07 14.22 46.31
N LEU A 309 43.20 14.85 45.52
CA LEU A 309 43.41 15.04 44.08
C LEU A 309 44.11 16.35 43.73
N VAL A 310 44.08 17.36 44.61
CA VAL A 310 44.62 18.71 44.32
C VAL A 310 45.67 19.13 45.34
N ILE A 311 45.35 19.14 46.64
CA ILE A 311 46.24 19.71 47.66
C ILE A 311 47.48 18.83 47.87
N THR A 312 47.30 17.52 48.02
CA THR A 312 48.44 16.62 48.28
C THR A 312 49.43 16.58 47.11
N PRO A 313 48.99 16.50 45.83
CA PRO A 313 49.90 16.52 44.69
C PRO A 313 50.62 17.87 44.48
N LEU A 314 49.96 19.00 44.76
CA LEU A 314 50.50 20.33 44.43
C LEU A 314 51.19 21.05 45.60
N LEU A 315 50.69 20.85 46.82
CA LEU A 315 51.12 21.57 48.02
C LEU A 315 51.67 20.64 49.12
N GLY A 316 51.64 19.32 48.90
CA GLY A 316 52.03 18.31 49.88
C GLY A 316 50.97 18.02 50.94
N LYS A 317 51.32 17.16 51.90
CA LYS A 317 50.41 16.81 53.01
C LYS A 317 50.22 18.03 53.93
N LYS A 318 48.98 18.53 54.01
CA LYS A 318 48.61 19.67 54.85
C LYS A 318 47.37 19.39 55.68
N GLU A 319 47.33 20.01 56.86
CA GLU A 319 46.19 19.94 57.77
C GLU A 319 45.23 21.13 57.61
N SER A 320 45.70 22.24 57.02
CA SER A 320 44.92 23.43 56.73
C SER A 320 45.37 24.11 55.42
N LEU A 321 44.49 24.94 54.84
CA LEU A 321 44.69 25.68 53.60
C LEU A 321 44.53 27.18 53.88
N SER A 322 45.52 27.99 53.50
CA SER A 322 45.45 29.46 53.59
C SER A 322 44.76 30.09 52.38
N ALA A 323 44.26 31.32 52.53
CA ALA A 323 43.68 32.08 51.43
C ALA A 323 44.67 32.32 50.27
N SER A 324 45.96 32.51 50.58
CA SER A 324 47.01 32.71 49.57
C SER A 324 47.29 31.45 48.74
N GLU A 325 47.27 30.27 49.37
CA GLU A 325 47.42 28.98 48.70
C GLU A 325 46.19 28.66 47.87
N TRP A 326 45.00 29.00 48.37
CA TRP A 326 43.77 28.88 47.60
C TRP A 326 43.80 29.75 46.33
N ALA A 327 44.23 31.02 46.42
CA ALA A 327 44.41 31.88 45.26
C ALA A 327 45.43 31.34 44.24
N MET A 328 46.52 30.72 44.73
CA MET A 328 47.50 30.03 43.88
C MET A 328 46.86 28.85 43.13
N LEU A 329 46.07 28.01 43.82
CA LEU A 329 45.36 26.89 43.20
C LEU A 329 44.39 27.38 42.12
N ARG A 330 43.60 28.43 42.39
CA ARG A 330 42.72 29.07 41.38
C ARG A 330 43.50 29.50 40.14
N THR A 331 44.67 30.11 40.33
CA THR A 331 45.53 30.53 39.21
C THR A 331 46.04 29.33 38.39
N LYS A 332 46.31 28.18 39.03
CA LYS A 332 46.75 26.96 38.35
C LYS A 332 45.66 26.33 37.48
N PHE A 333 44.39 26.39 37.89
CA PHE A 333 43.27 25.86 37.11
C PHE A 333 42.82 26.77 35.96
N ALA A 334 43.17 28.06 35.98
CA ALA A 334 42.73 29.03 34.98
C ALA A 334 43.03 28.62 33.52
N ALA A 335 44.20 28.03 33.24
CA ALA A 335 44.55 27.56 31.90
C ALA A 335 43.68 26.37 31.45
N PHE A 336 43.41 25.43 32.36
CA PHE A 336 42.54 24.29 32.11
C PHE A 336 41.07 24.72 31.91
N GLU A 337 40.59 25.67 32.71
CA GLU A 337 39.24 26.23 32.59
C GLU A 337 39.05 26.97 31.26
N ALA A 338 40.02 27.81 30.87
CA ALA A 338 39.99 28.50 29.58
C ALA A 338 39.97 27.51 28.41
N TRP A 339 40.75 26.43 28.50
CA TRP A 339 40.75 25.35 27.51
C TRP A 339 39.42 24.60 27.46
N GLN A 340 38.84 24.24 28.61
CA GLN A 340 37.52 23.60 28.65
C GLN A 340 36.42 24.50 28.08
N ALA A 341 36.46 25.80 28.37
CA ALA A 341 35.52 26.78 27.84
C ALA A 341 35.65 26.95 26.31
N ALA A 342 36.83 26.74 25.75
CA ALA A 342 37.10 26.79 24.31
C ALA A 342 36.71 25.50 23.56
N LYS A 343 36.12 24.51 24.24
CA LYS A 343 35.72 23.25 23.62
C LYS A 343 34.67 23.47 22.53
N PRO A 344 34.87 22.96 21.29
CA PRO A 344 33.91 23.13 20.21
C PRO A 344 32.61 22.35 20.49
N ALA A 345 31.48 23.03 20.33
CA ALA A 345 30.17 22.38 20.33
C ALA A 345 29.99 21.60 19.02
N CYS A 346 30.20 20.29 19.05
CA CYS A 346 30.08 19.41 17.90
C CYS A 346 29.22 18.18 18.26
N LYS A 347 28.40 17.72 17.31
CA LYS A 347 27.58 16.52 17.49
C LYS A 347 28.44 15.26 17.44
N ALA A 348 29.59 15.35 16.76
CA ALA A 348 30.58 14.30 16.67
C ALA A 348 31.16 13.87 18.04
N GLU A 349 31.00 14.65 19.13
CA GLU A 349 31.48 14.24 20.45
C GLU A 349 30.89 12.90 20.92
N GLU A 350 29.64 12.61 20.57
CA GLU A 350 28.94 11.37 20.94
C GLU A 350 29.58 10.11 20.34
N LEU A 351 30.43 10.24 19.32
CA LEU A 351 31.22 9.12 18.76
C LEU A 351 32.26 8.59 19.77
N GLY A 352 32.67 9.40 20.73
CA GLY A 352 33.73 9.10 21.66
C GLY A 352 35.13 9.36 21.09
N LYS A 353 36.08 9.61 22.01
CA LYS A 353 37.44 10.09 21.69
C LYS A 353 38.23 9.13 20.79
N GLU A 354 38.09 7.83 21.01
CA GLU A 354 38.81 6.81 20.26
C GLU A 354 38.38 6.79 18.79
N ARG A 355 37.07 6.83 18.55
CA ARG A 355 36.49 6.83 17.21
C ARG A 355 36.80 8.11 16.44
N ILE A 356 36.71 9.28 17.09
CA ILE A 356 37.10 10.56 16.48
C ILE A 356 38.57 10.52 16.04
N ARG A 357 39.48 10.01 16.89
CA ARG A 357 40.90 9.88 16.54
C ARG A 357 41.16 8.88 15.42
N GLU A 358 40.39 7.78 15.37
CA GLU A 358 40.44 6.83 14.26
C GLU A 358 40.06 7.50 12.94
N ILE A 359 38.92 8.20 12.90
CA ILE A 359 38.44 8.89 11.70
C ILE A 359 39.41 10.00 11.29
N PHE A 360 39.91 10.80 12.23
CA PHE A 360 40.84 11.89 11.95
C PHE A 360 42.17 11.42 11.33
N LYS A 361 42.65 10.23 11.73
CA LYS A 361 43.88 9.62 11.16
C LYS A 361 43.65 8.86 9.86
N SER A 362 42.39 8.67 9.46
CA SER A 362 42.02 7.94 8.26
C SER A 362 42.04 8.84 7.02
N GLU A 363 42.15 8.23 5.84
CA GLU A 363 41.94 8.91 4.55
C GLU A 363 40.46 8.89 4.11
N HIS A 364 39.53 8.65 5.05
CA HIS A 364 38.10 8.49 4.72
C HIS A 364 37.50 9.73 4.09
N LYS A 365 37.90 10.94 4.52
CA LYS A 365 37.45 12.20 3.89
C LYS A 365 37.75 12.19 2.39
N LYS A 366 39.01 11.94 2.05
CA LYS A 366 39.48 11.92 0.66
C LYS A 366 38.80 10.84 -0.18
N ALA A 367 38.52 9.68 0.42
CA ALA A 367 37.80 8.60 -0.23
C ALA A 367 36.33 8.98 -0.52
N ILE A 368 35.63 9.61 0.44
CA ILE A 368 34.26 10.10 0.25
C ILE A 368 34.22 11.23 -0.79
N ASP A 369 35.13 12.19 -0.71
CA ASP A 369 35.25 13.29 -1.68
C ASP A 369 35.51 12.75 -3.10
N SER A 370 36.31 11.68 -3.23
CA SER A 370 36.54 11.01 -4.51
C SER A 370 35.28 10.36 -5.05
N LEU A 371 34.47 9.71 -4.21
CA LEU A 371 33.21 9.09 -4.64
C LEU A 371 32.20 10.15 -5.07
N LEU A 372 32.04 11.22 -4.30
CA LEU A 372 31.17 12.36 -4.64
C LEU A 372 31.61 13.03 -5.96
N SER A 373 32.92 13.15 -6.17
CA SER A 373 33.47 13.70 -7.43
C SER A 373 33.23 12.79 -8.63
N GLN A 374 33.33 11.47 -8.44
CA GLN A 374 33.05 10.48 -9.50
C GLN A 374 31.57 10.46 -9.86
N ASP A 375 30.68 10.58 -8.88
CA ASP A 375 29.25 10.70 -9.14
C ASP A 375 28.92 12.00 -9.88
N LYS A 376 29.41 13.14 -9.38
CA LYS A 376 29.19 14.43 -10.03
C LYS A 376 29.77 14.50 -11.45
N ALA A 377 30.80 13.72 -11.76
CA ALA A 377 31.37 13.65 -13.11
C ALA A 377 30.40 13.09 -14.16
N VAL A 378 29.39 12.29 -13.78
CA VAL A 378 28.39 11.74 -14.71
C VAL A 378 27.07 12.52 -14.72
N GLU A 379 27.00 13.66 -14.02
CA GLU A 379 25.79 14.48 -13.90
C GLU A 379 25.23 14.92 -15.27
N ASN A 380 26.11 15.34 -16.18
CA ASN A 380 25.71 15.83 -17.49
C ASN A 380 25.19 14.70 -18.38
N GLU A 381 25.85 13.54 -18.36
CA GLU A 381 25.47 12.32 -19.04
C GLU A 381 24.08 11.88 -18.60
N VAL A 382 23.85 11.78 -17.30
CA VAL A 382 22.58 11.30 -16.74
C VAL A 382 21.45 12.27 -17.03
N LYS A 383 21.69 13.59 -16.89
CA LYS A 383 20.70 14.61 -17.27
C LYS A 383 20.34 14.53 -18.76
N ALA A 384 21.34 14.38 -19.62
CA ALA A 384 21.15 14.23 -21.07
C ALA A 384 20.28 13.01 -21.39
N ILE A 385 20.58 11.85 -20.77
CA ILE A 385 19.81 10.61 -20.94
C ILE A 385 18.36 10.80 -20.51
N ARG A 386 18.12 11.34 -19.30
CA ARG A 386 16.76 11.51 -18.76
C ARG A 386 15.89 12.41 -19.64
N LEU A 387 16.46 13.50 -20.17
CA LEU A 387 15.72 14.43 -21.04
C LEU A 387 15.32 13.76 -22.36
N VAL A 388 16.25 13.08 -23.02
CA VAL A 388 16.01 12.41 -24.30
C VAL A 388 15.08 11.20 -24.11
N GLU A 389 15.24 10.43 -23.03
CA GLU A 389 14.34 9.33 -22.68
C GLU A 389 12.92 9.82 -22.48
N LYS A 390 12.74 10.92 -21.74
CA LYS A 390 11.44 11.53 -21.51
C LYS A 390 10.77 11.92 -22.83
N LEU A 391 11.50 12.57 -23.74
CA LEU A 391 10.94 12.95 -25.04
C LEU A 391 10.55 11.73 -25.88
N LEU A 392 11.43 10.72 -25.98
CA LEU A 392 11.17 9.51 -26.76
C LEU A 392 9.99 8.70 -26.21
N ARG A 393 9.88 8.55 -24.88
CA ARG A 393 8.74 7.89 -24.24
C ARG A 393 7.45 8.67 -24.48
N PHE A 394 7.45 9.97 -24.28
CA PHE A 394 6.26 10.79 -24.51
C PHE A 394 5.80 10.72 -25.97
N LYS A 395 6.74 10.77 -26.92
CA LYS A 395 6.47 10.62 -28.35
C LYS A 395 5.91 9.23 -28.69
N ARG A 396 6.37 8.17 -28.04
CA ARG A 396 5.86 6.79 -28.24
C ARG A 396 4.46 6.60 -27.65
N ASP A 397 4.23 7.12 -26.45
CA ASP A 397 3.20 6.61 -25.54
C ASP A 397 2.02 7.56 -25.31
N LEU A 398 2.21 8.90 -25.38
CA LEU A 398 1.17 9.86 -25.00
C LEU A 398 -0.11 9.70 -25.83
N PHE A 399 0.01 9.47 -27.14
CA PHE A 399 -1.17 9.29 -27.99
C PHE A 399 -2.01 8.08 -27.57
N ASN A 400 -1.36 6.97 -27.23
CA ASN A 400 -2.03 5.77 -26.75
C ASN A 400 -2.67 6.00 -25.37
N LEU A 401 -1.97 6.66 -24.45
CA LEU A 401 -2.49 7.02 -23.13
C LEU A 401 -3.73 7.91 -23.25
N VAL A 402 -3.64 8.99 -24.02
CA VAL A 402 -4.73 9.96 -24.22
C VAL A 402 -5.97 9.31 -24.81
N ASN A 403 -5.82 8.46 -25.84
CA ASN A 403 -6.96 7.72 -26.41
C ASN A 403 -7.61 6.75 -25.42
N ASN A 404 -6.85 6.27 -24.44
CA ASN A 404 -7.31 5.37 -23.37
C ASN A 404 -7.68 6.08 -22.07
N PHE A 405 -7.56 7.41 -22.00
CA PHE A 405 -7.87 8.22 -20.83
C PHE A 405 -9.04 9.18 -21.12
N VAL A 406 -8.92 9.96 -22.19
CA VAL A 406 -9.91 10.98 -22.59
C VAL A 406 -11.13 10.34 -23.24
N SER A 407 -10.95 9.34 -24.10
CA SER A 407 -12.00 8.84 -24.99
C SER A 407 -12.20 7.33 -24.99
N PHE A 408 -11.52 6.57 -24.10
CA PHE A 408 -11.55 5.10 -24.01
C PHE A 408 -11.70 4.38 -25.36
N ARG A 409 -11.00 4.90 -26.39
CA ARG A 409 -11.31 4.60 -27.79
C ARG A 409 -10.99 3.16 -28.12
N SER A 410 -9.84 2.68 -27.63
CA SER A 410 -9.43 1.28 -27.79
C SER A 410 -10.50 0.34 -27.23
N PHE A 411 -11.04 0.64 -26.04
CA PHE A 411 -12.08 -0.17 -25.40
C PHE A 411 -13.35 -0.28 -26.26
N TYR A 412 -13.86 0.85 -26.76
CA TYR A 412 -15.15 0.89 -27.45
C TYR A 412 -15.11 0.53 -28.93
N THR A 413 -13.96 0.72 -29.59
CA THR A 413 -13.81 0.40 -31.02
C THR A 413 -13.39 -1.04 -31.26
N GLY A 414 -12.77 -1.69 -30.27
CA GLY A 414 -12.31 -3.08 -30.38
C GLY A 414 -11.16 -3.29 -31.36
N ARG A 415 -10.52 -2.21 -31.85
CA ARG A 415 -9.31 -2.29 -32.68
C ARG A 415 -8.11 -2.73 -31.85
N ASP A 416 -7.98 -2.16 -30.66
CA ASP A 416 -6.92 -2.44 -29.69
C ASP A 416 -7.51 -2.70 -28.31
N LYS A 417 -6.76 -3.36 -27.42
CA LYS A 417 -7.18 -3.54 -26.01
C LYS A 417 -6.85 -2.31 -25.19
N ALA A 418 -7.81 -1.83 -24.38
CA ALA A 418 -7.62 -0.64 -23.56
C ALA A 418 -6.67 -0.87 -22.38
N ILE A 419 -5.93 0.14 -21.93
CA ILE A 419 -4.83 -0.01 -20.96
C ILE A 419 -5.24 -0.69 -19.63
N PHE A 420 -6.49 -0.63 -19.20
CA PHE A 420 -6.97 -1.33 -18.01
C PHE A 420 -7.31 -2.83 -18.24
N GLN A 421 -7.35 -3.31 -19.49
CA GLN A 421 -7.63 -4.71 -19.81
C GLN A 421 -6.35 -5.55 -19.76
N LEU A 422 -6.18 -6.36 -18.72
CA LEU A 422 -4.97 -7.16 -18.48
C LEU A 422 -4.79 -8.35 -19.43
N GLY A 423 -5.87 -8.88 -19.99
CA GLY A 423 -5.82 -10.18 -20.66
C GLY A 423 -7.18 -10.80 -20.92
N THR A 424 -7.19 -12.12 -21.09
CA THR A 424 -8.39 -12.89 -21.40
C THR A 424 -8.51 -14.10 -20.47
N LEU A 425 -9.64 -14.21 -19.75
CA LEU A 425 -9.96 -15.36 -18.90
C LEU A 425 -10.79 -16.39 -19.67
N TYR A 426 -10.34 -17.64 -19.69
CA TYR A 426 -11.09 -18.78 -20.20
C TYR A 426 -11.71 -19.58 -19.06
N LEU A 427 -13.04 -19.61 -19.03
CA LEU A 427 -13.79 -20.30 -17.99
C LEU A 427 -15.18 -20.70 -18.51
N ASP A 428 -15.57 -21.95 -18.24
CA ASP A 428 -16.90 -22.50 -18.60
C ASP A 428 -17.27 -22.41 -20.10
N GLY A 429 -16.29 -22.67 -20.98
CA GLY A 429 -16.50 -22.60 -22.44
C GLY A 429 -16.68 -21.17 -22.96
N ARG A 430 -16.17 -20.17 -22.22
CA ARG A 430 -16.26 -18.74 -22.54
C ARG A 430 -14.89 -18.10 -22.44
N SER A 431 -14.68 -17.05 -23.23
CA SER A 431 -13.53 -16.15 -23.07
C SER A 431 -14.02 -14.76 -22.65
N CYS A 432 -13.48 -14.24 -21.56
CA CYS A 432 -13.81 -12.92 -21.03
C CYS A 432 -12.64 -11.95 -21.28
N ASP A 433 -12.88 -10.93 -22.10
CA ASP A 433 -11.86 -9.95 -22.51
C ASP A 433 -11.83 -8.71 -21.58
N LEU A 434 -12.84 -8.52 -20.72
CA LEU A 434 -12.84 -7.50 -19.67
C LEU A 434 -12.34 -8.10 -18.35
N CYS A 435 -11.03 -8.15 -18.21
CA CYS A 435 -10.32 -8.54 -16.99
C CYS A 435 -9.44 -7.39 -16.52
N ILE A 436 -9.56 -6.99 -15.26
CA ILE A 436 -8.78 -5.90 -14.65
C ILE A 436 -8.05 -6.40 -13.42
N ARG A 437 -6.91 -5.77 -13.08
CA ARG A 437 -6.20 -6.04 -11.83
C ARG A 437 -7.05 -5.60 -10.65
N VAL A 438 -6.96 -6.31 -9.54
CA VAL A 438 -7.56 -5.91 -8.27
C VAL A 438 -6.56 -6.20 -7.16
N ASP A 439 -6.21 -5.19 -6.36
CA ASP A 439 -5.30 -5.42 -5.23
C ASP A 439 -6.06 -5.93 -3.99
N ASP A 440 -7.23 -5.35 -3.69
CA ASP A 440 -8.11 -5.79 -2.60
C ASP A 440 -9.48 -6.21 -3.14
N ILE A 441 -9.69 -7.53 -3.25
CA ILE A 441 -10.95 -8.12 -3.73
C ILE A 441 -12.13 -7.70 -2.87
N ALA A 442 -11.94 -7.56 -1.55
CA ALA A 442 -13.03 -7.31 -0.64
C ALA A 442 -13.61 -5.90 -0.82
N LYS A 443 -12.72 -4.90 -0.80
CA LYS A 443 -13.07 -3.49 -1.03
C LYS A 443 -13.57 -3.25 -2.44
N HIS A 444 -12.87 -3.80 -3.43
CA HIS A 444 -13.22 -3.62 -4.83
C HIS A 444 -14.61 -4.15 -5.15
N ALA A 445 -14.98 -5.32 -4.62
CA ALA A 445 -16.30 -5.91 -4.86
C ALA A 445 -17.47 -5.15 -4.25
N GLU A 446 -17.25 -4.40 -3.16
CA GLU A 446 -18.29 -3.57 -2.56
C GLU A 446 -18.66 -2.40 -3.48
N PHE A 447 -17.66 -1.67 -3.96
CA PHE A 447 -17.86 -0.51 -4.85
C PHE A 447 -18.31 -0.95 -6.26
N ALA A 448 -17.65 -1.96 -6.83
CA ALA A 448 -17.96 -2.49 -8.16
C ALA A 448 -19.34 -3.15 -8.27
N SER A 449 -20.00 -3.48 -7.15
CA SER A 449 -21.37 -4.01 -7.17
C SER A 449 -22.37 -3.04 -7.84
N THR A 450 -22.10 -1.73 -7.80
CA THR A 450 -22.95 -0.72 -8.43
C THR A 450 -22.80 -0.65 -9.96
N SER A 451 -21.79 -1.32 -10.53
CA SER A 451 -21.56 -1.41 -11.99
C SER A 451 -22.68 -2.14 -12.73
N GLY A 452 -23.43 -3.02 -12.05
CA GLY A 452 -24.44 -3.89 -12.66
C GLY A 452 -23.87 -5.03 -13.51
N LEU A 453 -22.56 -5.27 -13.45
CA LEU A 453 -21.87 -6.38 -14.11
C LEU A 453 -21.85 -7.63 -13.22
N TYR A 454 -21.91 -8.80 -13.84
CA TYR A 454 -21.60 -10.04 -13.16
C TYR A 454 -20.08 -10.18 -13.12
N LEU A 455 -19.49 -10.17 -11.94
CA LEU A 455 -18.03 -10.19 -11.77
C LEU A 455 -17.62 -11.47 -11.07
N ALA A 456 -16.66 -12.19 -11.64
CA ALA A 456 -15.94 -13.25 -10.95
C ALA A 456 -14.54 -12.75 -10.62
N TYR A 457 -14.24 -12.72 -9.32
CA TYR A 457 -12.92 -12.42 -8.82
C TYR A 457 -12.12 -13.71 -8.78
N CYS A 458 -10.97 -13.71 -9.45
CA CYS A 458 -10.10 -14.87 -9.54
C CYS A 458 -8.75 -14.55 -8.91
N GLU A 459 -8.24 -15.47 -8.10
CA GLU A 459 -6.82 -15.52 -7.77
C GLU A 459 -6.11 -16.29 -8.86
N CYS A 460 -5.12 -15.66 -9.47
CA CYS A 460 -4.29 -16.20 -10.53
C CYS A 460 -2.90 -16.51 -9.97
N VAL A 461 -2.46 -17.75 -10.13
CA VAL A 461 -1.15 -18.22 -9.68
C VAL A 461 -0.34 -18.72 -10.86
N ARG A 462 0.97 -18.50 -10.82
CA ARG A 462 1.92 -18.96 -11.83
C ARG A 462 3.19 -19.47 -11.16
N ASN A 463 3.96 -20.31 -11.87
CA ASN A 463 5.25 -20.85 -11.41
C ASN A 463 5.18 -21.55 -10.04
N GLY A 464 4.11 -22.33 -9.81
CA GLY A 464 3.92 -23.03 -8.53
C GLY A 464 3.55 -22.12 -7.35
N GLY A 465 3.12 -20.88 -7.62
CA GLY A 465 2.61 -19.95 -6.62
C GLY A 465 3.60 -18.86 -6.16
N THR A 466 4.75 -18.74 -6.82
CA THR A 466 5.71 -17.63 -6.60
C THR A 466 5.15 -16.30 -7.08
N GLU A 467 4.43 -16.31 -8.20
CA GLU A 467 3.74 -15.15 -8.73
C GLU A 467 2.25 -15.29 -8.48
N LYS A 468 1.66 -14.24 -7.88
CA LYS A 468 0.23 -14.16 -7.60
C LYS A 468 -0.31 -12.83 -8.09
N MET A 469 -1.50 -12.88 -8.67
CA MET A 469 -2.27 -11.69 -8.98
C MET A 469 -3.76 -11.96 -8.78
N SER A 470 -4.49 -10.90 -8.48
CA SER A 470 -5.94 -10.97 -8.34
C SER A 470 -6.57 -10.18 -9.47
N ILE A 471 -7.57 -10.77 -10.12
CA ILE A 471 -8.27 -10.15 -11.24
C ILE A 471 -9.77 -10.14 -11.00
N ALA A 472 -10.46 -9.14 -11.52
CA ALA A 472 -11.91 -9.15 -11.69
C ALA A 472 -12.25 -9.35 -13.17
N ALA A 473 -12.92 -10.46 -13.48
CA ALA A 473 -13.39 -10.79 -14.82
C ALA A 473 -14.90 -10.53 -14.93
N ALA A 474 -15.30 -9.74 -15.93
CA ALA A 474 -16.70 -9.42 -16.17
C ALA A 474 -17.35 -10.41 -17.14
N PHE A 475 -18.41 -11.08 -16.70
CA PHE A 475 -19.23 -11.96 -17.50
C PHE A 475 -20.44 -11.20 -18.02
N THR A 476 -20.45 -10.94 -19.33
CA THR A 476 -21.46 -10.09 -19.97
C THR A 476 -22.36 -10.84 -20.94
N ALA A 477 -22.04 -12.10 -21.26
CA ALA A 477 -22.83 -13.04 -22.05
C ALA A 477 -22.84 -14.47 -21.45
N GLY A 478 -23.90 -15.23 -21.73
CA GLY A 478 -24.12 -16.59 -21.21
C GLY A 478 -25.10 -16.66 -20.02
N ASP A 479 -24.84 -17.59 -19.09
CA ASP A 479 -25.61 -17.83 -17.86
C ASP A 479 -24.69 -17.96 -16.62
N SER A 480 -25.26 -18.04 -15.42
CA SER A 480 -24.49 -18.11 -14.17
C SER A 480 -24.43 -19.52 -13.56
N ASP A 481 -24.88 -20.57 -14.28
CA ASP A 481 -25.19 -21.86 -13.65
C ASP A 481 -23.93 -22.57 -13.11
N PHE A 482 -22.80 -22.27 -13.72
CA PHE A 482 -21.55 -22.97 -13.57
C PHE A 482 -20.42 -22.09 -13.01
N LEU A 483 -20.76 -20.85 -12.65
CA LEU A 483 -19.84 -19.89 -12.05
C LEU A 483 -19.99 -20.00 -10.52
N MET A 484 -19.05 -20.70 -9.88
CA MET A 484 -19.04 -20.96 -8.44
C MET A 484 -17.66 -20.67 -7.87
N VAL A 485 -17.62 -20.25 -6.61
CA VAL A 485 -16.36 -20.10 -5.86
C VAL A 485 -15.66 -21.47 -5.78
N GLY A 486 -14.35 -21.49 -6.01
CA GLY A 486 -13.51 -22.69 -6.10
C GLY A 486 -13.41 -23.28 -7.51
N ARG A 487 -14.09 -22.72 -8.51
CA ARG A 487 -13.95 -23.18 -9.90
C ARG A 487 -12.66 -22.65 -10.53
N ASN A 488 -11.96 -23.53 -11.22
CA ASN A 488 -10.73 -23.22 -11.92
C ASN A 488 -10.99 -22.81 -13.38
N GLY A 489 -10.13 -21.95 -13.90
CA GLY A 489 -10.02 -21.51 -15.29
C GLY A 489 -8.57 -21.15 -15.60
N ILE A 490 -8.33 -20.68 -16.81
CA ILE A 490 -6.99 -20.26 -17.27
C ILE A 490 -7.08 -18.80 -17.70
N PHE A 491 -6.20 -17.97 -17.17
CA PHE A 491 -6.07 -16.57 -17.58
C PHE A 491 -4.81 -16.39 -18.42
N TYR A 492 -4.94 -15.72 -19.56
CA TYR A 492 -3.82 -15.31 -20.39
C TYR A 492 -3.61 -13.81 -20.26
N ASP A 493 -2.40 -13.41 -19.86
CA ASP A 493 -2.00 -12.00 -19.83
C ASP A 493 -1.75 -11.45 -21.25
N ARG A 494 -1.44 -10.16 -21.38
CA ARG A 494 -1.11 -9.55 -22.70
C ARG A 494 0.15 -10.08 -23.35
N LYS A 495 1.07 -10.65 -22.56
CA LYS A 495 2.33 -11.22 -23.03
C LYS A 495 2.14 -12.67 -23.48
N GLY A 496 0.94 -13.23 -23.33
CA GLY A 496 0.59 -14.59 -23.72
C GLY A 496 0.95 -15.63 -22.65
N HIS A 497 1.34 -15.21 -21.45
CA HIS A 497 1.60 -16.14 -20.36
C HIS A 497 0.29 -16.65 -19.75
N ASP A 498 0.28 -17.93 -19.41
CA ASP A 498 -0.80 -18.63 -18.75
C ASP A 498 -0.70 -18.55 -17.22
N TRP A 499 -1.86 -18.39 -16.60
CA TRP A 499 -2.04 -18.32 -15.17
C TRP A 499 -3.21 -19.22 -14.76
N ASP A 500 -3.00 -20.02 -13.73
CA ASP A 500 -4.06 -20.84 -13.14
C ASP A 500 -4.98 -19.93 -12.34
N ALA A 501 -6.21 -19.75 -12.80
CA ALA A 501 -7.19 -18.84 -12.21
C ALA A 501 -8.23 -19.62 -11.40
N THR A 502 -8.43 -19.25 -10.13
CA THR A 502 -9.47 -19.84 -9.27
C THR A 502 -10.44 -18.78 -8.81
N ILE A 503 -11.74 -18.99 -9.01
CA ILE A 503 -12.77 -18.05 -8.55
C ILE A 503 -12.79 -18.04 -7.01
N VAL A 504 -12.55 -16.89 -6.40
CA VAL A 504 -12.60 -16.71 -4.93
C VAL A 504 -13.85 -15.96 -4.47
N ARG A 505 -14.39 -15.07 -5.31
CA ARG A 505 -15.59 -14.30 -4.99
C ARG A 505 -16.40 -13.99 -6.24
N ILE A 506 -17.71 -13.90 -6.08
CA ILE A 506 -18.64 -13.56 -7.16
C ILE A 506 -19.53 -12.41 -6.72
N VAL A 507 -19.75 -11.46 -7.63
CA VAL A 507 -20.79 -10.43 -7.53
C VAL A 507 -21.88 -10.76 -8.54
N ASP A 508 -23.06 -11.11 -8.03
CA ASP A 508 -24.16 -11.63 -8.85
C ASP A 508 -25.04 -10.50 -9.42
N HIS A 509 -25.02 -10.38 -10.75
CA HIS A 509 -25.93 -9.54 -11.53
C HIS A 509 -26.46 -10.30 -12.76
N PRO A 510 -27.62 -9.94 -13.33
CA PRO A 510 -28.12 -10.59 -14.53
C PRO A 510 -27.11 -10.55 -15.68
N ILE A 511 -26.77 -11.71 -16.26
CA ILE A 511 -25.86 -11.83 -17.41
C ILE A 511 -26.64 -11.63 -18.72
N SER A 512 -27.81 -12.27 -18.84
CA SER A 512 -28.67 -12.19 -20.02
C SER A 512 -30.17 -12.20 -19.70
N ILE A 513 -31.00 -11.67 -20.61
CA ILE A 513 -32.47 -11.68 -20.46
C ILE A 513 -33.00 -13.13 -20.46
N ARG A 514 -32.39 -14.01 -21.26
CA ARG A 514 -32.75 -15.44 -21.33
C ARG A 514 -32.52 -16.14 -19.99
N GLN A 515 -31.41 -15.85 -19.31
CA GLN A 515 -31.15 -16.35 -17.96
C GLN A 515 -32.21 -15.84 -16.97
N ALA A 516 -32.58 -14.55 -17.06
CA ALA A 516 -33.57 -13.95 -16.17
C ALA A 516 -34.95 -14.62 -16.28
N PHE A 517 -35.36 -15.05 -17.48
CA PHE A 517 -36.62 -15.78 -17.69
C PHE A 517 -36.69 -17.07 -16.86
N TRP A 518 -35.60 -17.85 -16.80
CA TRP A 518 -35.55 -19.12 -16.09
C TRP A 518 -35.20 -18.99 -14.60
N SER A 519 -34.73 -17.80 -14.17
CA SER A 519 -34.25 -17.58 -12.80
C SER A 519 -35.29 -17.84 -11.69
N PRO A 520 -36.58 -17.48 -11.82
CA PRO A 520 -37.57 -17.73 -10.77
C PRO A 520 -37.82 -19.23 -10.58
N TYR A 521 -37.89 -19.98 -11.68
CA TYR A 521 -38.09 -21.44 -11.66
C TYR A 521 -36.90 -22.17 -11.05
N LYS A 522 -35.67 -21.75 -11.36
CA LYS A 522 -34.45 -22.31 -10.76
C LYS A 522 -34.39 -22.06 -9.25
N LYS A 523 -34.76 -20.85 -8.80
CA LYS A 523 -34.84 -20.53 -7.36
C LYS A 523 -35.90 -21.37 -6.66
N LEU A 524 -37.07 -21.54 -7.26
CA LEU A 524 -38.12 -22.41 -6.73
C LEU A 524 -37.67 -23.88 -6.66
N ALA A 525 -37.05 -24.41 -7.72
CA ALA A 525 -36.54 -25.78 -7.73
C ALA A 525 -35.45 -25.99 -6.66
N ARG A 526 -34.54 -25.03 -6.48
CA ARG A 526 -33.53 -25.07 -5.41
C ARG A 526 -34.17 -25.05 -4.04
N PHE A 527 -35.14 -24.17 -3.81
CA PHE A 527 -35.89 -24.13 -2.56
C PHE A 527 -36.61 -25.46 -2.27
N ILE A 528 -37.28 -26.04 -3.26
CA ILE A 528 -37.93 -27.36 -3.13
C ILE A 528 -36.89 -28.43 -2.79
N ASN A 529 -35.74 -28.45 -3.47
CA ASN A 529 -34.69 -29.42 -3.21
C ASN A 529 -34.11 -29.26 -1.79
N GLU A 530 -33.87 -28.03 -1.33
CA GLU A 530 -33.43 -27.75 0.04
C GLU A 530 -34.46 -28.21 1.09
N GLN A 531 -35.75 -27.99 0.84
CA GLN A 531 -36.81 -28.48 1.73
C GLN A 531 -36.90 -30.01 1.73
N LEU A 532 -36.76 -30.65 0.56
CA LEU A 532 -36.71 -32.11 0.45
C LEU A 532 -35.47 -32.69 1.14
N GLN A 533 -34.31 -32.06 1.01
CA GLN A 533 -33.08 -32.44 1.71
C GLN A 533 -33.23 -32.28 3.23
N LYS A 534 -33.81 -31.17 3.70
CA LYS A 534 -34.12 -30.97 5.13
C LYS A 534 -35.09 -32.03 5.65
N LEU A 535 -36.11 -32.38 4.86
CA LEU A 535 -37.06 -33.46 5.18
C LEU A 535 -36.39 -34.83 5.20
N ALA A 536 -35.55 -35.14 4.21
CA ALA A 536 -34.79 -36.38 4.15
C ALA A 536 -33.83 -36.50 5.34
N ALA A 537 -33.11 -35.42 5.68
CA ALA A 537 -32.24 -35.35 6.84
C ALA A 537 -33.02 -35.50 8.16
N SER A 538 -34.18 -34.86 8.30
CA SER A 538 -35.03 -35.01 9.49
C SER A 538 -35.65 -36.40 9.63
N LYS A 539 -36.00 -37.05 8.51
CA LYS A 539 -36.53 -38.42 8.51
C LYS A 539 -35.42 -39.43 8.79
N ALA A 540 -34.24 -39.25 8.20
CA ALA A 540 -33.05 -40.05 8.47
C ALA A 540 -32.66 -39.96 9.96
N ALA A 541 -32.61 -38.74 10.52
CA ALA A 541 -32.38 -38.54 11.95
C ALA A 541 -33.42 -39.26 12.83
N ALA A 542 -34.71 -39.19 12.48
CA ALA A 542 -35.77 -39.90 13.19
C ALA A 542 -35.75 -41.44 12.99
N THR A 543 -35.07 -41.94 11.94
CA THR A 543 -34.89 -43.40 11.73
C THR A 543 -33.63 -43.90 12.43
N ASP A 544 -32.53 -43.16 12.41
CA ASP A 544 -31.32 -43.45 13.20
C ASP A 544 -31.62 -43.42 14.71
N GLU A 545 -32.45 -42.49 15.18
CA GLU A 545 -32.85 -42.43 16.60
C GLU A 545 -33.77 -43.59 17.01
N LYS A 546 -34.61 -44.11 16.09
CA LYS A 546 -35.39 -45.35 16.30
C LYS A 546 -34.53 -46.61 16.30
N LEU A 547 -33.45 -46.63 15.51
CA LEU A 547 -32.47 -47.72 15.52
C LEU A 547 -31.62 -47.69 16.80
N ILE A 548 -31.29 -46.51 17.32
CA ILE A 548 -30.61 -46.34 18.61
C ILE A 548 -31.54 -46.70 19.78
N SER A 549 -32.81 -46.30 19.76
CA SER A 549 -33.77 -46.69 20.81
C SER A 549 -34.05 -48.20 20.79
N ALA A 550 -34.06 -48.84 19.61
CA ALA A 550 -34.18 -50.29 19.49
C ALA A 550 -32.93 -51.04 19.98
N ALA A 551 -31.75 -50.40 19.99
CA ALA A 551 -30.51 -50.98 20.53
C ALA A 551 -30.40 -50.84 22.07
N VAL A 552 -31.19 -49.98 22.70
CA VAL A 552 -31.21 -49.78 24.16
C VAL A 552 -32.22 -50.69 24.89
N ASP A 553 -33.20 -51.27 24.17
CA ASP A 553 -34.16 -52.25 24.73
C ASP A 553 -33.59 -53.68 24.92
N VAL A 554 -32.28 -53.88 24.67
CA VAL A 554 -31.56 -55.11 25.05
C VAL A 554 -30.61 -54.78 26.20
N GLY A 555 -31.12 -54.86 27.43
CA GLY A 555 -30.31 -54.78 28.65
C GLY A 555 -29.52 -56.06 28.94
N THR A 556 -28.37 -55.89 29.62
CA THR A 556 -27.52 -56.87 30.34
C THR A 556 -26.55 -57.80 29.57
N PRO A 557 -25.33 -58.07 30.09
CA PRO A 557 -24.34 -57.12 30.65
C PRO A 557 -22.91 -57.33 30.11
N ALA A 558 -22.06 -56.29 30.14
CA ALA A 558 -20.60 -56.45 30.05
C ALA A 558 -19.91 -55.69 31.20
N ALA A 559 -18.77 -56.26 31.63
CA ALA A 559 -18.08 -56.18 32.91
C ALA A 559 -17.55 -54.77 33.34
N PRO A 560 -17.18 -54.59 34.63
CA PRO A 560 -16.93 -53.27 35.21
C PRO A 560 -15.50 -52.76 34.99
N GLY A 561 -15.39 -51.46 34.69
CA GLY A 561 -14.18 -50.67 34.91
C GLY A 561 -13.83 -49.67 33.81
N THR A 562 -14.50 -48.50 33.78
CA THR A 562 -13.92 -47.21 33.33
C THR A 562 -14.90 -46.05 33.63
N PRO A 563 -14.44 -44.82 33.95
CA PRO A 563 -15.32 -43.71 34.34
C PRO A 563 -16.02 -43.07 33.12
N PRO A 564 -17.23 -42.49 33.28
CA PRO A 564 -18.03 -41.97 32.17
C PRO A 564 -17.59 -40.55 31.71
N PRO A 565 -17.64 -40.26 30.39
CA PRO A 565 -17.62 -38.89 29.86
C PRO A 565 -19.02 -38.22 29.99
N PRO A 566 -19.11 -36.87 29.95
CA PRO A 566 -20.27 -36.12 30.46
C PRO A 566 -21.56 -36.28 29.62
N PRO A 567 -22.75 -36.12 30.24
CA PRO A 567 -24.02 -36.33 29.56
C PRO A 567 -24.31 -35.24 28.52
N LYS A 568 -24.71 -35.65 27.31
CA LYS A 568 -25.31 -34.78 26.30
C LYS A 568 -26.75 -34.43 26.70
N PRO A 569 -27.23 -33.20 26.41
CA PRO A 569 -28.53 -32.71 26.88
C PRO A 569 -29.71 -33.48 26.26
N PRO A 570 -30.85 -33.56 26.97
CA PRO A 570 -32.00 -34.35 26.57
C PRO A 570 -32.76 -33.74 25.37
N PHE A 571 -33.36 -34.64 24.59
CA PHE A 571 -34.17 -34.36 23.41
C PHE A 571 -35.42 -33.52 23.75
N ASP A 572 -35.49 -32.30 23.21
CA ASP A 572 -36.59 -31.36 23.44
C ASP A 572 -37.64 -31.46 22.32
N VAL A 573 -38.69 -32.24 22.58
CA VAL A 573 -39.82 -32.51 21.66
C VAL A 573 -40.52 -31.22 21.21
N GLY A 574 -40.48 -30.15 22.01
CA GLY A 574 -41.10 -28.85 21.68
C GLY A 574 -40.41 -28.14 20.52
N LYS A 575 -39.07 -28.21 20.43
CA LYS A 575 -38.30 -27.64 19.32
C LYS A 575 -38.52 -28.39 18.02
N PHE A 576 -38.71 -29.71 18.07
CA PHE A 576 -38.96 -30.53 16.88
C PHE A 576 -40.41 -30.45 16.40
N ALA A 577 -41.40 -30.42 17.30
CA ALA A 577 -42.80 -30.24 16.92
C ALA A 577 -43.03 -28.90 16.16
N GLY A 578 -42.36 -27.82 16.58
CA GLY A 578 -42.39 -26.54 15.87
C GLY A 578 -41.79 -26.60 14.46
N ILE A 579 -40.71 -27.36 14.27
CA ILE A 579 -40.08 -27.57 12.94
C ILE A 579 -41.00 -28.42 12.04
N PHE A 580 -41.58 -29.50 12.55
CA PHE A 580 -42.52 -30.34 11.78
C PHE A 580 -43.82 -29.61 11.43
N ALA A 581 -44.36 -28.80 12.34
CA ALA A 581 -45.53 -27.97 12.08
C ALA A 581 -45.26 -26.89 11.02
N ALA A 582 -44.09 -26.22 11.09
CA ALA A 582 -43.70 -25.23 10.09
C ALA A 582 -43.51 -25.84 8.69
N ILE A 583 -42.89 -27.03 8.60
CA ILE A 583 -42.71 -27.75 7.33
C ILE A 583 -44.05 -28.28 6.79
N GLY A 584 -44.91 -28.81 7.66
CA GLY A 584 -46.25 -29.28 7.30
C GLY A 584 -47.15 -28.14 6.79
N LEU A 585 -47.09 -26.96 7.41
CA LEU A 585 -47.82 -25.77 6.97
C LEU A 585 -47.31 -25.27 5.61
N ALA A 586 -45.99 -25.28 5.38
CA ALA A 586 -45.40 -24.86 4.10
C ALA A 586 -45.78 -25.80 2.95
N LEU A 587 -45.77 -27.12 3.18
CA LEU A 587 -46.26 -28.10 2.20
C LEU A 587 -47.77 -27.99 1.97
N GLY A 588 -48.55 -27.72 3.03
CA GLY A 588 -50.00 -27.48 2.93
C GLY A 588 -50.33 -26.24 2.11
N ALA A 589 -49.55 -25.16 2.25
CA ALA A 589 -49.69 -23.95 1.43
C ALA A 589 -49.38 -24.21 -0.05
N ILE A 590 -48.32 -24.98 -0.35
CA ILE A 590 -47.99 -25.39 -1.73
C ILE A 590 -49.12 -26.29 -2.30
N GLY A 591 -49.62 -27.22 -1.50
CA GLY A 591 -50.76 -28.08 -1.86
C GLY A 591 -52.02 -27.27 -2.16
N GLY A 592 -52.33 -26.24 -1.38
CA GLY A 592 -53.45 -25.33 -1.60
C GLY A 592 -53.31 -24.48 -2.87
N VAL A 593 -52.10 -24.01 -3.17
CA VAL A 593 -51.80 -23.29 -4.43
C VAL A 593 -51.93 -24.23 -5.63
N LEU A 594 -51.44 -25.47 -5.54
CA LEU A 594 -51.59 -26.47 -6.61
C LEU A 594 -53.06 -26.87 -6.81
N ALA A 595 -53.83 -27.06 -5.73
CA ALA A 595 -55.24 -27.40 -5.80
C ALA A 595 -56.08 -26.29 -6.45
N SER A 596 -55.81 -25.02 -6.11
CA SER A 596 -56.46 -23.86 -6.74
C SER A 596 -56.07 -23.68 -8.20
N LEU A 597 -54.81 -23.98 -8.58
CA LEU A 597 -54.38 -24.03 -9.98
C LEU A 597 -55.10 -25.12 -10.78
N VAL A 598 -55.21 -26.34 -10.22
CA VAL A 598 -55.89 -27.47 -10.87
C VAL A 598 -57.38 -27.17 -11.03
N SER A 599 -58.03 -26.63 -10.00
CA SER A 599 -59.44 -26.20 -10.07
C SER A 599 -59.66 -25.09 -11.11
N GLY A 600 -58.75 -24.11 -11.19
CA GLY A 600 -58.78 -23.06 -12.21
C GLY A 600 -58.57 -23.58 -13.64
N ILE A 601 -57.71 -24.59 -13.83
CA ILE A 601 -57.45 -25.21 -15.14
C ILE A 601 -58.64 -26.06 -15.61
N LEU A 602 -59.30 -26.79 -14.70
CA LEU A 602 -60.50 -27.58 -15.00
C LEU A 602 -61.71 -26.72 -15.43
N GLY A 603 -61.72 -25.43 -15.08
CA GLY A 603 -62.74 -24.46 -15.50
C GLY A 603 -62.50 -23.81 -16.87
N LEU A 604 -61.39 -24.09 -17.55
CA LEU A 604 -61.01 -23.47 -18.83
C LEU A 604 -61.30 -24.38 -20.04
N LYS A 605 -61.64 -23.77 -21.18
CA LYS A 605 -61.77 -24.51 -22.45
C LYS A 605 -60.39 -24.99 -22.92
N LEU A 606 -60.32 -26.12 -23.63
CA LEU A 606 -59.05 -26.77 -24.03
C LEU A 606 -58.06 -25.82 -24.74
N TRP A 607 -58.54 -24.87 -25.56
CA TRP A 607 -57.70 -23.87 -26.26
C TRP A 607 -57.21 -22.72 -25.35
N GLN A 608 -57.89 -22.47 -24.23
CA GLN A 608 -57.46 -21.48 -23.23
C GLN A 608 -56.33 -22.00 -22.34
N ILE A 609 -56.14 -23.31 -22.24
CA ILE A 609 -55.11 -23.93 -21.38
C ILE A 609 -53.69 -23.53 -21.83
N PRO A 610 -53.28 -23.64 -23.12
CA PRO A 610 -51.97 -23.14 -23.57
C PRO A 610 -51.78 -21.63 -23.32
N LEU A 611 -52.83 -20.83 -23.52
CA LEU A 611 -52.77 -19.39 -23.31
C LEU A 611 -52.63 -19.02 -21.82
N ALA A 612 -53.32 -19.75 -20.94
CA ALA A 612 -53.21 -19.59 -19.49
C ALA A 612 -51.82 -20.00 -18.97
N ILE A 613 -51.21 -21.07 -19.52
CA ILE A 613 -49.84 -21.46 -19.20
C ILE A 613 -48.85 -20.38 -19.63
N ILE A 614 -48.95 -19.89 -20.86
CA ILE A 614 -48.09 -18.79 -21.35
C ILE A 614 -48.28 -17.53 -20.51
N GLY A 615 -49.52 -17.18 -20.17
CA GLY A 615 -49.86 -16.04 -19.32
C GLY A 615 -49.24 -16.15 -17.93
N LEU A 616 -49.33 -17.33 -17.30
CA LEU A 616 -48.69 -17.60 -16.01
C LEU A 616 -47.17 -17.54 -16.10
N MET A 617 -46.58 -18.10 -17.16
CA MET A 617 -45.13 -18.00 -17.38
C MET A 617 -44.67 -16.56 -17.54
N LEU A 618 -45.40 -15.74 -18.28
CA LEU A 618 -45.12 -14.31 -18.42
C LEU A 618 -45.36 -13.52 -17.13
N LEU A 619 -46.36 -13.90 -16.32
CA LEU A 619 -46.61 -13.26 -15.03
C LEU A 619 -45.45 -13.51 -14.04
N ILE A 620 -44.90 -14.73 -14.04
CA ILE A 620 -43.77 -15.12 -13.18
C ILE A 620 -42.45 -14.55 -13.72
N SER A 621 -42.17 -14.72 -15.01
CA SER A 621 -40.87 -14.38 -15.60
C SER A 621 -40.78 -12.97 -16.17
N GLY A 622 -41.90 -12.35 -16.54
CA GLY A 622 -41.96 -11.02 -17.15
C GLY A 622 -41.34 -9.93 -16.27
N PRO A 623 -41.72 -9.80 -14.98
CA PRO A 623 -41.08 -8.84 -14.08
C PRO A 623 -39.56 -9.03 -13.99
N ALA A 624 -39.08 -10.27 -13.91
CA ALA A 624 -37.65 -10.59 -13.84
C ALA A 624 -36.91 -10.20 -15.13
N MET A 625 -37.50 -10.45 -16.30
CA MET A 625 -36.96 -10.03 -17.60
C MET A 625 -36.89 -8.51 -17.74
N VAL A 626 -37.93 -7.79 -17.29
CA VAL A 626 -37.96 -6.32 -17.33
C VAL A 626 -36.87 -5.73 -16.43
N VAL A 627 -36.74 -6.23 -15.20
CA VAL A 627 -35.66 -5.81 -14.29
C VAL A 627 -34.29 -6.13 -14.88
N ALA A 628 -34.10 -7.33 -15.45
CA ALA A 628 -32.85 -7.68 -16.11
C ALA A 628 -32.55 -6.74 -17.29
N TRP A 629 -33.53 -6.45 -18.15
CA TRP A 629 -33.37 -5.52 -19.26
C TRP A 629 -32.93 -4.12 -18.81
N PHE A 630 -33.53 -3.59 -17.74
CA PHE A 630 -33.11 -2.31 -17.16
C PHE A 630 -31.69 -2.36 -16.58
N LYS A 631 -31.34 -3.43 -15.85
CA LYS A 631 -29.98 -3.62 -15.30
C LYS A 631 -28.93 -3.76 -16.40
N LEU A 632 -29.21 -4.56 -17.43
CA LEU A 632 -28.33 -4.78 -18.58
C LEU A 632 -28.06 -3.49 -19.36
N LYS A 633 -29.08 -2.63 -19.54
CA LYS A 633 -28.92 -1.33 -20.21
C LYS A 633 -28.19 -0.28 -19.37
N LYS A 634 -28.16 -0.47 -18.05
CA LYS A 634 -27.51 0.45 -17.09
C LYS A 634 -26.11 0.00 -16.66
N ARG A 635 -25.60 -1.12 -17.20
CA ARG A 635 -24.22 -1.58 -16.95
C ARG A 635 -23.24 -0.44 -17.21
N ASN A 636 -22.37 -0.17 -16.25
CA ASN A 636 -21.42 0.94 -16.30
C ASN A 636 -20.03 0.46 -15.89
N LEU A 637 -19.02 0.82 -16.68
CA LEU A 637 -17.63 0.53 -16.40
C LEU A 637 -17.07 1.43 -15.27
N GLY A 638 -17.63 2.64 -15.07
CA GLY A 638 -17.13 3.62 -14.10
C GLY A 638 -16.85 3.04 -12.70
N PRO A 639 -17.87 2.49 -12.01
CA PRO A 639 -17.68 1.93 -10.67
C PRO A 639 -16.70 0.76 -10.60
N LEU A 640 -16.44 0.10 -11.72
CA LEU A 640 -15.47 -0.99 -11.78
C LEU A 640 -14.03 -0.44 -11.82
N LEU A 641 -13.78 0.67 -12.50
CA LEU A 641 -12.45 1.29 -12.57
C LEU A 641 -12.18 2.24 -11.40
N ASP A 642 -13.19 2.96 -10.93
CA ASP A 642 -13.11 3.82 -9.74
C ASP A 642 -12.67 3.03 -8.51
N ALA A 643 -13.10 1.77 -8.40
CA ALA A 643 -12.66 0.84 -7.35
C ALA A 643 -11.16 0.50 -7.41
N ASN A 644 -10.49 0.77 -8.53
CA ASN A 644 -9.07 0.59 -8.78
C ASN A 644 -8.32 1.93 -8.86
N GLY A 645 -8.85 3.00 -8.27
CA GLY A 645 -8.16 4.30 -8.19
C GLY A 645 -8.27 5.18 -9.43
N TRP A 646 -9.13 4.83 -10.39
CA TRP A 646 -9.46 5.76 -11.47
C TRP A 646 -10.44 6.84 -10.99
N ALA A 647 -10.42 8.01 -11.64
CA ALA A 647 -11.47 9.00 -11.48
C ALA A 647 -12.30 9.07 -12.78
N ILE A 648 -13.31 8.21 -12.90
CA ILE A 648 -14.15 8.15 -14.09
C ILE A 648 -15.24 9.23 -14.02
N ASN A 649 -15.22 10.13 -15.00
CA ASN A 649 -16.17 11.22 -15.13
C ASN A 649 -17.34 10.88 -16.07
N ALA A 650 -17.12 10.05 -17.09
CA ALA A 650 -18.17 9.67 -18.04
C ALA A 650 -19.02 8.48 -17.57
N ARG A 651 -20.27 8.43 -18.05
CA ARG A 651 -21.13 7.24 -17.92
C ARG A 651 -20.75 6.20 -18.97
N ALA A 652 -19.64 5.51 -18.74
CA ALA A 652 -19.06 4.50 -19.62
C ALA A 652 -19.93 3.23 -19.71
N ARG A 653 -21.08 3.30 -20.43
CA ARG A 653 -22.03 2.18 -20.45
C ARG A 653 -21.55 1.02 -21.32
N ILE A 654 -21.91 -0.19 -20.89
CA ILE A 654 -21.74 -1.43 -21.64
C ILE A 654 -23.12 -1.89 -22.08
N ASN A 655 -23.49 -1.58 -23.33
CA ASN A 655 -24.77 -2.04 -23.89
C ASN A 655 -24.72 -3.56 -24.19
N ILE A 656 -25.85 -4.14 -24.59
CA ILE A 656 -25.96 -5.61 -24.78
C ILE A 656 -25.08 -6.11 -25.94
N SER A 657 -25.03 -5.38 -27.07
CA SER A 657 -24.22 -5.81 -28.23
C SER A 657 -22.73 -5.76 -27.91
N PHE A 658 -22.27 -4.68 -27.27
CA PHE A 658 -20.88 -4.52 -26.86
C PHE A 658 -20.50 -5.47 -25.71
N GLY A 659 -21.41 -5.71 -24.75
CA GLY A 659 -21.21 -6.77 -23.75
C GLY A 659 -21.01 -8.14 -24.42
N THR A 660 -21.77 -8.46 -25.45
CA THR A 660 -21.61 -9.75 -26.16
C THR A 660 -20.23 -9.87 -26.84
N SER A 661 -19.57 -8.76 -27.21
CA SER A 661 -18.18 -8.81 -27.69
C SER A 661 -17.13 -8.98 -26.58
N LEU A 662 -17.44 -8.62 -25.33
CA LEU A 662 -16.53 -8.74 -24.18
C LEU A 662 -16.54 -10.15 -23.56
N THR A 663 -17.59 -10.93 -23.78
CA THR A 663 -17.65 -12.35 -23.38
C THR A 663 -18.07 -13.20 -24.57
N LYS A 664 -17.12 -13.92 -25.18
CA LYS A 664 -17.39 -14.80 -26.32
C LYS A 664 -17.73 -16.20 -25.82
N LEU A 665 -18.77 -16.79 -26.42
CA LEU A 665 -19.22 -18.15 -26.13
C LEU A 665 -18.59 -19.12 -27.14
N GLY A 666 -18.27 -20.33 -26.72
CA GLY A 666 -17.83 -21.39 -27.63
C GLY A 666 -18.90 -21.70 -28.68
N TYR A 667 -18.56 -21.52 -29.95
CA TYR A 667 -19.36 -21.95 -31.09
C TYR A 667 -18.56 -22.95 -31.92
N LEU A 668 -19.25 -23.85 -32.59
CA LEU A 668 -18.62 -24.73 -33.56
C LEU A 668 -18.27 -23.90 -34.82
N PRO A 669 -17.07 -24.08 -35.40
CA PRO A 669 -16.70 -23.38 -36.64
C PRO A 669 -17.72 -23.58 -37.76
N GLU A 670 -17.86 -22.58 -38.63
CA GLU A 670 -18.71 -22.66 -39.81
C GLU A 670 -18.29 -23.85 -40.70
N GLY A 671 -19.27 -24.61 -41.21
CA GLY A 671 -19.02 -25.81 -42.02
C GLY A 671 -18.75 -27.10 -41.21
N SER A 672 -18.77 -27.04 -39.88
CA SER A 672 -18.66 -28.22 -39.03
C SER A 672 -19.84 -29.19 -39.21
N ARG A 673 -19.56 -30.50 -39.32
CA ARG A 673 -20.57 -31.56 -39.36
C ARG A 673 -20.76 -32.15 -37.97
N ARG A 674 -21.98 -32.07 -37.41
CA ARG A 674 -22.31 -32.62 -36.09
C ARG A 674 -22.91 -34.02 -36.22
N SER A 675 -22.28 -35.02 -35.60
CA SER A 675 -22.96 -36.30 -35.36
C SER A 675 -24.01 -36.11 -34.27
N LEU A 676 -25.28 -36.45 -34.56
CA LEU A 676 -26.38 -36.41 -33.59
C LEU A 676 -26.49 -37.70 -32.76
N LYS A 677 -25.65 -38.70 -33.04
CA LYS A 677 -25.63 -39.97 -32.32
C LYS A 677 -24.61 -39.88 -31.19
N ASP A 678 -25.10 -39.59 -29.99
CA ASP A 678 -24.32 -39.64 -28.77
C ASP A 678 -24.40 -41.06 -28.17
N PRO A 679 -23.29 -41.83 -28.16
CA PRO A 679 -23.26 -43.20 -27.65
C PRO A 679 -23.42 -43.29 -26.12
N TYR A 680 -23.29 -42.18 -25.39
CA TYR A 680 -23.41 -42.12 -23.94
C TYR A 680 -24.56 -41.23 -23.47
N ALA A 681 -25.43 -40.76 -24.38
CA ALA A 681 -26.61 -40.00 -23.99
C ALA A 681 -27.47 -40.83 -23.03
N ASP A 682 -27.82 -40.24 -21.89
CA ASP A 682 -28.75 -40.84 -20.94
C ASP A 682 -30.02 -41.29 -21.67
N LYS A 683 -30.39 -42.56 -21.46
CA LYS A 683 -31.66 -43.07 -21.97
C LYS A 683 -32.75 -42.19 -21.40
N LYS A 684 -33.41 -41.40 -22.26
CA LYS A 684 -34.47 -40.48 -21.85
C LYS A 684 -35.46 -41.24 -20.97
N SER A 685 -35.61 -40.79 -19.72
CA SER A 685 -36.55 -41.41 -18.79
C SER A 685 -37.93 -41.33 -19.43
N VAL A 686 -38.50 -42.49 -19.75
CA VAL A 686 -39.86 -42.64 -20.26
C VAL A 686 -40.89 -42.51 -19.13
N TRP A 687 -40.44 -42.51 -17.88
CA TRP A 687 -41.27 -42.38 -16.69
C TRP A 687 -42.14 -41.13 -16.65
N PRO A 688 -41.65 -39.91 -16.96
CA PRO A 688 -42.52 -38.73 -17.10
C PRO A 688 -43.63 -38.93 -18.13
N TYR A 689 -43.39 -39.63 -19.24
CA TYR A 689 -44.45 -39.95 -20.21
C TYR A 689 -45.46 -40.96 -19.63
N PHE A 690 -44.99 -41.99 -18.94
CA PHE A 690 -45.89 -42.94 -18.26
C PHE A 690 -46.71 -42.29 -17.15
N VAL A 691 -46.13 -41.38 -16.37
CA VAL A 691 -46.85 -40.61 -15.34
C VAL A 691 -47.88 -39.66 -15.97
N LEU A 692 -47.54 -39.03 -17.11
CA LEU A 692 -48.47 -38.16 -17.85
C LEU A 692 -49.61 -38.98 -18.46
N ILE A 693 -49.32 -40.16 -19.03
CA ILE A 693 -50.32 -41.09 -19.56
C ILE A 693 -51.20 -41.64 -18.43
N ALA A 694 -50.61 -42.07 -17.31
CA ALA A 694 -51.37 -42.56 -16.15
C ALA A 694 -52.25 -41.45 -15.56
N GLY A 695 -51.73 -40.22 -15.48
CA GLY A 695 -52.50 -39.04 -15.09
C GLY A 695 -53.63 -38.71 -16.05
N ALA A 696 -53.41 -38.82 -17.36
CA ALA A 696 -54.45 -38.63 -18.38
C ALA A 696 -55.53 -39.72 -18.31
N ILE A 697 -55.14 -40.98 -18.06
CA ILE A 697 -56.08 -42.09 -17.86
C ILE A 697 -56.89 -41.88 -16.58
N ALA A 698 -56.24 -41.52 -15.47
CA ALA A 698 -56.94 -41.21 -14.22
C ALA A 698 -57.89 -40.02 -14.38
N ALA A 699 -57.49 -38.98 -15.09
CA ALA A 699 -58.35 -37.84 -15.41
C ALA A 699 -59.53 -38.25 -16.29
N LEU A 700 -59.33 -39.11 -17.30
CA LEU A 700 -60.41 -39.68 -18.12
C LEU A 700 -61.39 -40.53 -17.31
N ILE A 701 -60.88 -41.34 -16.38
CA ILE A 701 -61.71 -42.14 -15.46
C ILE A 701 -62.54 -41.22 -14.56
N VAL A 702 -61.93 -40.17 -14.00
CA VAL A 702 -62.63 -39.18 -13.17
C VAL A 702 -63.67 -38.39 -13.97
N LEU A 703 -63.34 -37.95 -15.20
CA LEU A 703 -64.28 -37.27 -16.11
C LEU A 703 -65.45 -38.18 -16.51
N SER A 704 -65.19 -39.49 -16.67
CA SER A 704 -66.24 -40.49 -16.91
C SER A 704 -67.11 -40.72 -15.67
N TYR A 705 -66.52 -40.73 -14.47
CA TYR A 705 -67.24 -40.90 -13.21
C TYR A 705 -68.09 -39.67 -12.85
N LEU A 706 -67.66 -38.48 -13.27
CA LEU A 706 -68.39 -37.20 -13.15
C LEU A 706 -69.49 -37.02 -14.21
N GLY A 707 -69.75 -38.02 -15.07
CA GLY A 707 -70.91 -38.02 -15.98
C GLY A 707 -70.79 -37.15 -17.22
N ILE A 708 -69.59 -36.65 -17.57
CA ILE A 708 -69.40 -35.77 -18.73
C ILE A 708 -69.59 -36.53 -20.07
N PHE A 709 -69.54 -37.87 -20.03
CA PHE A 709 -69.74 -38.75 -21.18
C PHE A 709 -71.09 -39.50 -21.19
N THR A 710 -72.00 -39.27 -20.23
CA THR A 710 -73.33 -39.91 -20.28
C THR A 710 -74.26 -39.12 -21.21
N ALA A 711 -74.69 -39.75 -22.30
CA ALA A 711 -75.65 -39.19 -23.25
C ALA A 711 -76.98 -38.81 -22.55
N PRO A 712 -77.63 -37.70 -22.95
CA PRO A 712 -78.92 -37.32 -22.36
C PRO A 712 -79.98 -38.39 -22.70
N PRO A 713 -80.94 -38.66 -21.78
CA PRO A 713 -81.96 -39.67 -22.03
C PRO A 713 -82.80 -39.29 -23.26
N ALA A 714 -83.01 -40.27 -24.14
CA ALA A 714 -83.78 -40.12 -25.37
C ALA A 714 -85.22 -39.70 -25.06
N THR A 715 -85.64 -38.56 -25.60
CA THR A 715 -87.05 -38.20 -25.71
C THR A 715 -87.70 -39.13 -26.74
N THR A 716 -88.55 -40.05 -26.29
CA THR A 716 -89.46 -40.81 -27.16
C THR A 716 -90.56 -39.89 -27.73
N PRO A 717 -91.07 -40.19 -28.95
CA PRO A 717 -91.86 -39.26 -29.77
C PRO A 717 -93.20 -38.85 -29.17
#